data_AF-A0A7V3JQ93-F1
#
_entry.id   AF-A0A7V3JQ93-F1
#
_cell.length_a   1.000
_cell.length_b   1.000
_cell.length_c   1.000
_cell.angle_alpha   90.00
_cell.angle_beta   90.00
_cell.angle_gamma   90.00
#
_symmetry.space_group_name_H-M   'P 1'
#
loop_
_entity.id
_entity.type
_entity.pdbx_description
1 polymer ?
#
loop_
_entity_poly.entity_id
_entity_poly.type
_entity_poly.pdbx_seq_one_letter_code
_entity_poly.pdbx_strand_id
1 'polypeptide(L)'
;MMASPLLILGEHPFARTPQGKLKCRIGTIFPHEGVLVMLPGIHATQRQAYLEWVDAHRQASGRPPLSSEERAAVWNDAVDLVVEEDCLFIRPDPAKMSLAFEADNLLQEMLPKQKIRFLHVLNQEVRQAIKERGELWRIAPLPHTIEEMKAMIAASRIGIGGRDIYYYNKTTGTRYLTYQELVGLGTLGEEGLRRHLVELATYTGRENAQHNLEIRFFGAENAPELLELLRADFAALPSAELWQSYQRVKEAFRRLLPPVLLHDDPSSAEWRNRMVSALVAPRSGRDDQVAEEMLLGLSPEFYMSIRWLPGGRIEHGELFFDSVFEQAENSADPELLSLCDNKVRQFILNYMREFDDLEYVNIGRVIAPLSRRRARQGRRDVYVAALKRAGISHEVVRVIRMMKWGTREHLDCGRPLDEAMLRSEEYRDYVLNRRVACRHLGMNLPPRVTANRISEWYTRDGSTFRIWSIYFERDYVPGIATDKLPDHCFENGEYAVRFARLMGRAAASNIIVGRCDLSKEVMFDDGDEMIIEDEKGLPVDLVVADPTGTFNDYTSGDLCQWAEAYAQPIRKRLRLVPDPQAFAQAYLESFVERFRAIQEEYRQHRKKFDMLFKYEPPDKVGNFPYRWQCVLARLDQADPEEIAQHIRQHIFQKGPGGRPASRAMASSPA
;
A
#
# COMPACT_ATOMS: atom_id res chain seq x y z
N MET A 1 -7.97 5.35 41.49
CA MET A 1 -7.35 4.13 42.01
C MET A 1 -6.02 3.99 41.30
N MET A 2 -4.90 3.84 41.99
CA MET A 2 -3.63 3.53 41.32
C MET A 2 -3.77 2.15 40.67
N ALA A 3 -3.64 2.07 39.34
CA ALA A 3 -3.69 0.80 38.62
C ALA A 3 -2.59 -0.13 39.15
N SER A 4 -2.95 -1.36 39.48
CA SER A 4 -1.96 -2.38 39.80
C SER A 4 -1.12 -2.66 38.55
N PRO A 5 0.22 -2.67 38.65
CA PRO A 5 1.08 -2.87 37.49
C PRO A 5 0.81 -4.23 36.84
N LEU A 6 0.82 -4.28 35.51
CA LEU A 6 0.67 -5.49 34.71
C LEU A 6 1.57 -6.63 35.24
N LEU A 7 0.96 -7.76 35.63
CA LEU A 7 1.68 -8.94 36.12
C LEU A 7 2.11 -9.83 34.95
N ILE A 8 3.37 -10.28 34.94
CA ILE A 8 3.88 -11.19 33.91
C ILE A 8 4.08 -12.59 34.50
N LEU A 9 3.40 -13.58 33.93
CA LEU A 9 3.65 -15.00 34.15
C LEU A 9 4.62 -15.52 33.09
N GLY A 10 5.90 -15.56 33.44
CA GLY A 10 6.99 -15.95 32.54
C GLY A 10 8.08 -14.88 32.48
N GLU A 11 8.59 -14.64 31.28
CA GLU A 11 9.68 -13.69 31.01
C GLU A 11 9.15 -12.44 30.29
N HIS A 12 9.94 -11.36 30.28
CA HIS A 12 9.62 -10.17 29.50
C HIS A 12 9.41 -10.50 28.02
N PRO A 13 8.46 -9.87 27.29
CA PRO A 13 8.15 -10.21 25.89
C PRO A 13 9.37 -10.23 24.96
N PHE A 14 10.29 -9.28 25.13
CA PHE A 14 11.51 -9.17 24.32
C PHE A 14 12.73 -9.88 24.93
N ALA A 15 12.54 -10.77 25.92
CA ALA A 15 13.65 -11.54 26.48
C ALA A 15 14.26 -12.48 25.42
N ARG A 16 15.59 -12.46 25.29
CA ARG A 16 16.33 -13.25 24.30
C ARG A 16 17.19 -14.34 24.96
N THR A 17 17.44 -15.42 24.24
CA THR A 17 18.41 -16.45 24.60
C THR A 17 19.84 -15.93 24.39
N PRO A 18 20.89 -16.61 24.90
CA PRO A 18 22.27 -16.23 24.64
C PRO A 18 22.65 -16.17 23.15
N GLN A 19 21.87 -16.84 22.29
CA GLN A 19 22.04 -16.85 20.83
C GLN A 19 21.24 -15.74 20.13
N GLY A 20 20.63 -14.81 20.87
CA GLY A 20 19.90 -13.66 20.33
C GLY A 20 18.47 -13.95 19.85
N LYS A 21 17.99 -15.20 19.95
CA LYS A 21 16.60 -15.56 19.60
C LYS A 21 15.63 -15.18 20.73
N LEU A 22 14.41 -14.79 20.41
CA LEU A 22 13.36 -14.55 21.41
C LEU A 22 13.08 -15.83 22.22
N LYS A 23 12.97 -15.72 23.54
CA LYS A 23 12.61 -16.84 24.43
C LYS A 23 11.17 -17.30 24.18
N CYS A 24 10.26 -16.36 23.95
CA CYS A 24 8.86 -16.63 23.62
C CYS A 24 8.42 -15.72 22.46
N ARG A 25 7.74 -16.29 21.48
CA ARG A 25 7.16 -15.55 20.33
C ARG A 25 5.65 -15.42 20.38
N ILE A 26 5.03 -16.07 21.36
CA ILE A 26 3.59 -16.13 21.56
C ILE A 26 3.34 -15.65 22.98
N GLY A 27 2.32 -14.82 23.15
CA GLY A 27 1.84 -14.33 24.43
C GLY A 27 0.32 -14.33 24.49
N THR A 28 -0.24 -14.30 25.68
CA THR A 28 -1.69 -14.18 25.89
C THR A 28 -1.92 -13.23 27.06
N ILE A 29 -2.70 -12.17 26.85
CA ILE A 29 -3.04 -11.20 27.88
C ILE A 29 -4.49 -11.35 28.31
N PHE A 30 -4.73 -11.19 29.60
CA PHE A 30 -6.02 -11.22 30.27
C PHE A 30 -6.30 -9.79 30.78
N PRO A 31 -7.03 -8.96 30.01
CA PRO A 31 -7.13 -7.53 30.29
C PRO A 31 -7.83 -7.22 31.62
N HIS A 32 -8.91 -7.93 31.95
CA HIS A 32 -9.67 -7.68 33.17
C HIS A 32 -8.87 -7.94 34.45
N GLU A 33 -7.92 -8.88 34.39
CA GLU A 33 -7.07 -9.28 35.51
C GLU A 33 -5.68 -8.63 35.48
N GLY A 34 -5.32 -7.94 34.40
CA GLY A 34 -4.01 -7.31 34.24
C GLY A 34 -2.87 -8.33 34.25
N VAL A 35 -3.05 -9.49 33.61
CA VAL A 35 -2.04 -10.56 33.56
C VAL A 35 -1.61 -10.86 32.13
N LEU A 36 -0.30 -10.87 31.89
CA LEU A 36 0.34 -11.28 30.66
C LEU A 36 1.07 -12.61 30.84
N VAL A 37 0.75 -13.61 30.01
CA VAL A 37 1.41 -14.92 30.01
C VAL A 37 2.42 -14.99 28.86
N MET A 38 3.69 -15.22 29.20
CA MET A 38 4.81 -15.36 28.26
C MET A 38 5.56 -16.67 28.56
N LEU A 39 4.87 -17.80 28.36
CA LEU A 39 5.42 -19.15 28.53
C LEU A 39 5.59 -19.85 27.17
N PRO A 40 6.59 -20.75 27.01
CA PRO A 40 6.75 -21.53 25.79
C PRO A 40 5.50 -22.35 25.46
N GLY A 41 5.16 -22.47 24.17
CA GLY A 41 4.00 -23.23 23.70
C GLY A 41 3.09 -22.40 22.78
N ILE A 42 1.81 -22.73 22.77
CA ILE A 42 0.77 -22.08 21.95
C ILE A 42 -0.22 -21.33 22.85
N HIS A 43 -1.08 -20.49 22.27
CA HIS A 43 -2.06 -19.71 23.05
C HIS A 43 -2.97 -20.59 23.93
N ALA A 44 -3.36 -21.78 23.46
CA ALA A 44 -4.17 -22.70 24.26
C ALA A 44 -3.44 -23.19 25.52
N THR A 45 -2.15 -23.49 25.43
CA THR A 45 -1.36 -23.92 26.60
C THR A 45 -1.10 -22.77 27.56
N GLN A 46 -0.97 -21.54 27.05
CA GLN A 46 -0.83 -20.35 27.89
C GLN A 46 -2.12 -20.04 28.67
N ARG A 47 -3.29 -20.16 28.04
CA ARG A 47 -4.58 -20.03 28.74
C ARG A 47 -4.75 -21.08 29.83
N GLN A 48 -4.39 -22.32 29.55
CA GLN A 48 -4.42 -23.39 30.53
C GLN A 48 -3.49 -23.10 31.73
N ALA A 49 -2.26 -22.66 31.46
CA ALA A 49 -1.31 -22.29 32.51
C ALA A 49 -1.82 -21.14 33.39
N TYR A 50 -2.53 -20.17 32.81
CA TYR A 50 -3.18 -19.11 33.57
C TYR A 50 -4.28 -19.65 34.48
N LEU A 51 -5.18 -20.50 33.97
CA LEU A 51 -6.24 -21.10 34.78
C LEU A 51 -5.67 -21.90 35.96
N GLU A 52 -4.61 -22.67 35.73
CA GLU A 52 -3.91 -23.41 36.79
C GLU A 52 -3.31 -22.48 37.85
N TRP A 53 -2.73 -21.36 37.42
CA TRP A 53 -2.20 -20.33 38.33
C TRP A 53 -3.32 -19.67 39.16
N VAL A 54 -4.47 -19.36 38.56
CA VAL A 54 -5.63 -18.78 39.25
C VAL A 54 -6.20 -19.79 40.26
N ASP A 55 -6.36 -21.05 39.88
CA ASP A 55 -6.86 -22.09 40.77
C ASP A 55 -5.92 -22.33 41.95
N ALA A 56 -4.60 -22.33 41.71
CA ALA A 56 -3.61 -22.41 42.78
C ALA A 56 -3.72 -21.21 43.76
N HIS A 57 -3.90 -19.99 43.24
CA HIS A 57 -4.10 -18.79 44.07
C HIS A 57 -5.42 -18.81 44.86
N ARG A 58 -6.51 -19.30 44.24
CA ARG A 58 -7.81 -19.45 44.90
C ARG A 58 -7.71 -20.49 46.02
N GLN A 59 -7.10 -21.64 45.76
CA GLN A 59 -6.87 -22.68 46.77
C GLN A 59 -6.00 -22.17 47.93
N ALA A 60 -4.90 -21.46 47.64
CA ALA A 60 -4.06 -20.84 48.66
C ALA A 60 -4.82 -19.80 49.51
N SER A 61 -5.86 -19.18 48.95
CA SER A 61 -6.74 -18.21 49.61
C SER A 61 -8.02 -18.85 50.20
N GLY A 62 -8.11 -20.19 50.24
CA GLY A 62 -9.27 -20.92 50.78
C GLY A 62 -10.54 -20.84 49.94
N ARG A 63 -10.45 -20.41 48.67
CA ARG A 63 -11.56 -20.32 47.72
C ARG A 63 -11.63 -21.57 46.83
N PRO A 64 -12.82 -21.99 46.40
CA PRO A 64 -12.95 -23.10 45.45
C PRO A 64 -12.31 -22.73 44.09
N PRO A 65 -11.82 -23.73 43.33
CA PRO A 65 -11.39 -23.56 41.95
C PRO A 65 -12.47 -22.90 41.08
N LEU A 66 -12.08 -22.34 39.94
CA LEU A 66 -13.01 -21.81 38.96
C LEU A 66 -13.96 -22.92 38.46
N SER A 67 -15.24 -22.59 38.39
CA SER A 67 -16.26 -23.39 37.72
C SER A 67 -16.00 -23.47 36.21
N SER A 68 -16.66 -24.41 35.52
CA SER A 68 -16.54 -24.54 34.07
C SER A 68 -17.00 -23.29 33.31
N GLU A 69 -18.02 -22.60 33.80
CA GLU A 69 -18.51 -21.34 33.22
C GLU A 69 -17.51 -20.20 33.41
N GLU A 70 -16.95 -20.04 34.62
CA GLU A 70 -15.91 -19.04 34.89
C GLU A 70 -14.65 -19.30 34.04
N ARG A 71 -14.23 -20.56 33.88
CA ARG A 71 -13.09 -20.93 33.03
C ARG A 71 -13.34 -20.57 31.56
N ALA A 72 -14.54 -20.82 31.05
CA ALA A 72 -14.91 -20.46 29.68
C ALA A 72 -14.93 -18.94 29.47
N ALA A 73 -15.43 -18.17 30.45
CA ALA A 73 -15.40 -16.72 30.40
C ALA A 73 -13.96 -16.18 30.35
N VAL A 74 -13.09 -16.62 31.26
CA VAL A 74 -11.66 -16.25 31.26
C VAL A 74 -10.98 -16.61 29.95
N TRP A 75 -11.33 -17.76 29.35
CA TRP A 75 -10.78 -18.17 28.06
C TRP A 75 -11.19 -17.24 26.90
N ASN A 76 -12.45 -16.81 26.93
CA ASN A 76 -13.08 -15.97 25.91
C ASN A 76 -12.66 -14.50 26.01
N ASP A 77 -12.22 -14.04 27.18
CA ASP A 77 -11.80 -12.66 27.44
C ASP A 77 -10.27 -12.49 27.37
N ALA A 78 -9.56 -13.54 26.92
CA ALA A 78 -8.13 -13.49 26.66
C ALA A 78 -7.81 -13.01 25.24
N VAL A 79 -6.81 -12.14 25.10
CA VAL A 79 -6.32 -11.62 23.83
C VAL A 79 -4.99 -12.26 23.46
N ASP A 80 -4.93 -12.80 22.25
CA ASP A 80 -3.74 -13.44 21.68
C ASP A 80 -2.71 -12.38 21.25
N LEU A 81 -1.43 -12.59 21.58
CA LEU A 81 -0.31 -11.72 21.22
C LEU A 81 0.79 -12.50 20.46
N VAL A 82 1.40 -11.87 19.47
CA VAL A 82 2.56 -12.39 18.74
C VAL A 82 3.74 -11.45 18.93
N VAL A 83 4.91 -11.98 19.26
CA VAL A 83 6.14 -11.20 19.47
C VAL A 83 7.14 -11.51 18.37
N GLU A 84 7.63 -10.47 17.72
CA GLU A 84 8.66 -10.57 16.69
C GLU A 84 9.65 -9.44 16.77
N GLU A 85 10.93 -9.80 16.70
CA GLU A 85 12.03 -8.85 16.82
C GLU A 85 11.83 -7.97 18.05
N ASP A 86 11.46 -6.71 17.83
CA ASP A 86 11.22 -5.70 18.85
C ASP A 86 9.77 -5.16 18.80
N CYS A 87 8.83 -5.87 18.18
CA CYS A 87 7.41 -5.50 18.14
C CYS A 87 6.53 -6.59 18.76
N LEU A 88 5.47 -6.13 19.42
CA LEU A 88 4.40 -6.95 19.94
C LEU A 88 3.13 -6.66 19.16
N PHE A 89 2.51 -7.73 18.67
CA PHE A 89 1.36 -7.69 17.80
C PHE A 89 0.13 -8.25 18.53
N ILE A 90 -0.90 -7.43 18.68
CA ILE A 90 -2.21 -7.82 19.18
C ILE A 90 -2.96 -8.50 18.03
N ARG A 91 -3.52 -9.69 18.31
CA ARG A 91 -4.40 -10.40 17.39
C ARG A 91 -5.85 -10.15 17.80
N PRO A 92 -6.51 -9.12 17.24
CA PRO A 92 -7.88 -8.79 17.60
C PRO A 92 -8.87 -9.89 17.21
N ASP A 93 -9.93 -10.01 18.01
CA ASP A 93 -11.20 -10.60 17.60
C ASP A 93 -12.08 -9.47 17.02
N PRO A 94 -12.48 -9.52 15.74
CA PRO A 94 -13.33 -8.52 15.11
C PRO A 94 -14.61 -8.19 15.91
N ALA A 95 -15.20 -9.18 16.57
CA ALA A 95 -16.41 -9.00 17.37
C ALA A 95 -16.15 -8.39 18.77
N LYS A 96 -14.89 -8.33 19.20
CA LYS A 96 -14.47 -7.86 20.54
C LYS A 96 -13.35 -6.83 20.49
N MET A 97 -13.43 -5.86 19.58
CA MET A 97 -12.40 -4.82 19.45
C MET A 97 -12.16 -4.00 20.73
N SER A 98 -13.17 -3.81 21.58
CA SER A 98 -13.01 -3.17 22.89
C SER A 98 -11.98 -3.89 23.76
N LEU A 99 -12.01 -5.21 23.79
CA LEU A 99 -11.08 -6.04 24.56
C LEU A 99 -9.65 -5.94 24.01
N ALA A 100 -9.50 -5.87 22.68
CA ALA A 100 -8.20 -5.63 22.06
C ALA A 100 -7.61 -4.25 22.41
N PHE A 101 -8.47 -3.24 22.56
CA PHE A 101 -8.08 -1.90 23.00
C PHE A 101 -7.76 -1.81 24.49
N GLU A 102 -8.43 -2.59 25.34
CA GLU A 102 -8.06 -2.71 26.76
C GLU A 102 -6.69 -3.39 26.90
N ALA A 103 -6.46 -4.49 26.18
CA ALA A 103 -5.17 -5.15 26.10
C ALA A 103 -4.05 -4.19 25.67
N ASP A 104 -4.31 -3.39 24.63
CA ASP A 104 -3.40 -2.35 24.16
C ASP A 104 -3.02 -1.33 25.24
N ASN A 105 -4.02 -0.77 25.93
CA ASN A 105 -3.78 0.22 26.99
C ASN A 105 -2.91 -0.37 28.12
N LEU A 106 -3.14 -1.62 28.51
CA LEU A 106 -2.34 -2.31 29.53
C LEU A 106 -0.90 -2.57 29.05
N LEU A 107 -0.73 -2.97 27.80
CA LEU A 107 0.60 -3.21 27.23
C LEU A 107 1.43 -1.92 27.17
N GLN A 108 0.79 -0.77 26.97
CA GLN A 108 1.44 0.55 26.97
C GLN A 108 2.02 0.96 28.34
N GLU A 109 1.62 0.32 29.44
CA GLU A 109 2.24 0.54 30.75
C GLU A 109 3.67 0.00 30.82
N MET A 110 4.01 -0.97 29.97
CA MET A 110 5.31 -1.64 29.94
C MET A 110 6.11 -1.36 28.66
N LEU A 111 5.44 -1.23 27.52
CA LEU A 111 6.09 -1.10 26.21
C LEU A 111 5.74 0.24 25.56
N PRO A 112 6.69 0.90 24.87
CA PRO A 112 6.39 2.09 24.07
C PRO A 112 5.32 1.80 23.01
N LYS A 113 4.38 2.74 22.81
CA LYS A 113 3.22 2.56 21.93
C LYS A 113 3.61 2.17 20.50
N GLN A 114 4.72 2.70 19.98
CA GLN A 114 5.21 2.38 18.62
C GLN A 114 5.65 0.92 18.43
N LYS A 115 5.90 0.20 19.53
CA LYS A 115 6.26 -1.22 19.54
C LYS A 115 5.03 -2.13 19.65
N ILE A 116 3.81 -1.58 19.80
CA ILE A 116 2.56 -2.34 19.94
C ILE A 116 1.69 -2.11 18.69
N ARG A 117 1.42 -3.17 17.94
CA ARG A 117 0.69 -3.13 16.66
C ARG A 117 -0.48 -4.09 16.61
N PHE A 118 -1.39 -3.90 15.67
CA PHE A 118 -2.53 -4.81 15.44
C PHE A 118 -2.33 -5.66 14.18
N LEU A 119 -2.73 -6.93 14.26
CA LEU A 119 -2.85 -7.86 13.13
C LEU A 119 -4.27 -7.81 12.53
N HIS A 120 -4.60 -8.75 11.65
CA HIS A 120 -5.89 -8.79 10.92
C HIS A 120 -6.12 -7.58 10.00
N VAL A 121 -5.03 -7.15 9.34
CA VAL A 121 -4.96 -6.02 8.38
C VAL A 121 -6.12 -5.99 7.36
N LEU A 122 -6.56 -7.17 6.92
CA LEU A 122 -7.57 -7.35 5.87
C LEU A 122 -9.00 -7.51 6.41
N ASN A 123 -9.20 -7.56 7.74
CA ASN A 123 -10.55 -7.61 8.31
C ASN A 123 -11.13 -6.19 8.40
N GLN A 124 -12.30 -5.99 7.79
CA GLN A 124 -12.95 -4.67 7.70
C GLN A 124 -13.35 -4.09 9.06
N GLU A 125 -13.86 -4.91 9.98
CA GLU A 125 -14.32 -4.48 11.31
C GLU A 125 -13.15 -4.03 12.18
N VAL A 126 -12.06 -4.82 12.19
CA VAL A 126 -10.82 -4.47 12.89
C VAL A 126 -10.26 -3.15 12.37
N ARG A 127 -10.19 -3.02 11.04
CA ARG A 127 -9.65 -1.81 10.42
C ARG A 127 -10.51 -0.59 10.71
N GLN A 128 -11.84 -0.74 10.62
CA GLN A 128 -12.77 0.35 10.89
C GLN A 128 -12.60 0.87 12.33
N ALA A 129 -12.56 -0.04 13.31
CA ALA A 129 -12.35 0.32 14.70
C ALA A 129 -11.01 1.05 14.95
N ILE A 130 -9.93 0.65 14.24
CA ILE A 130 -8.63 1.32 14.33
C ILE A 130 -8.64 2.69 13.63
N LYS A 131 -9.33 2.80 12.48
CA LYS A 131 -9.48 4.07 11.73
C LYS A 131 -10.23 5.11 12.55
N GLU A 132 -11.30 4.71 13.23
CA GLU A 132 -12.11 5.59 14.09
C GLU A 132 -11.27 6.20 15.23
N ARG A 133 -10.22 5.50 15.66
CA ARG A 133 -9.24 6.02 16.64
C ARG A 133 -8.13 6.88 16.01
N GLY A 134 -8.09 7.05 14.69
CA GLY A 134 -6.99 7.74 14.00
C GLY A 134 -5.66 6.98 14.07
N GLU A 135 -5.71 5.67 14.32
CA GLU A 135 -4.55 4.83 14.64
C GLU A 135 -4.18 3.87 13.49
N LEU A 136 -4.54 4.19 12.23
CA LEU A 136 -4.26 3.31 11.08
C LEU A 136 -2.76 2.98 10.91
N TRP A 137 -1.88 3.83 11.46
CA TRP A 137 -0.43 3.61 11.55
C TRP A 137 0.00 2.43 12.42
N ARG A 138 -0.89 1.95 13.29
CA ARG A 138 -0.64 0.82 14.20
C ARG A 138 -0.97 -0.54 13.60
N ILE A 139 -1.55 -0.56 12.42
CA ILE A 139 -1.75 -1.82 11.69
C ILE A 139 -0.38 -2.32 11.21
N ALA A 140 -0.12 -3.62 11.37
CA ALA A 140 1.10 -4.24 10.88
C ALA A 140 1.27 -3.96 9.37
N PRO A 141 2.39 -3.36 8.94
CA PRO A 141 2.61 -3.06 7.53
C PRO A 141 2.77 -4.36 6.75
N LEU A 142 2.21 -4.39 5.53
CA LEU A 142 2.50 -5.45 4.57
C LEU A 142 3.88 -5.20 3.93
N PRO A 143 4.63 -6.24 3.53
CA PRO A 143 5.91 -6.05 2.87
C PRO A 143 5.71 -5.37 1.49
N HIS A 144 6.52 -4.35 1.21
CA HIS A 144 6.40 -3.50 0.02
C HIS A 144 7.49 -3.78 -1.02
N THR A 145 8.64 -4.31 -0.59
CA THR A 145 9.78 -4.66 -1.44
C THR A 145 10.03 -6.18 -1.49
N ILE A 146 10.77 -6.65 -2.50
CA ILE A 146 11.17 -8.07 -2.58
C ILE A 146 11.99 -8.46 -1.34
N GLU A 147 12.81 -7.55 -0.85
CA GLU A 147 13.67 -7.70 0.32
C GLU A 147 12.83 -7.82 1.58
N GLU A 148 11.83 -6.96 1.76
CA GLU A 148 10.89 -7.06 2.89
C GLU A 148 10.05 -8.34 2.81
N MET A 149 9.61 -8.75 1.62
CA MET A 149 8.89 -10.02 1.44
C MET A 149 9.76 -11.21 1.85
N LYS A 150 11.03 -11.23 1.42
CA LYS A 150 11.99 -12.26 1.81
C LYS A 150 12.24 -12.25 3.32
N ALA A 151 12.40 -11.07 3.91
CA ALA A 151 12.57 -10.91 5.35
C ALA A 151 11.35 -11.42 6.13
N MET A 152 10.13 -11.10 5.68
CA MET A 152 8.89 -11.57 6.29
C MET A 152 8.79 -13.10 6.24
N ILE A 153 9.08 -13.71 5.10
CA ILE A 153 9.08 -15.18 4.95
C ILE A 153 10.10 -15.81 5.91
N ALA A 154 11.32 -15.28 5.95
CA ALA A 154 12.35 -15.79 6.86
C ALA A 154 11.95 -15.65 8.34
N ALA A 155 11.39 -14.51 8.72
CA ALA A 155 10.93 -14.25 10.09
C ALA A 155 9.74 -15.11 10.51
N SER A 156 8.92 -15.56 9.56
CA SER A 156 7.73 -16.39 9.85
C SER A 156 8.05 -17.82 10.29
N ARG A 157 9.31 -18.27 10.23
CA ARG A 157 9.72 -19.61 10.64
C ARG A 157 9.47 -19.86 12.13
N ILE A 158 8.76 -20.94 12.47
CA ILE A 158 8.44 -21.30 13.86
C ILE A 158 8.44 -22.82 14.05
N GLY A 159 8.72 -23.28 15.28
CA GLY A 159 8.49 -24.64 15.75
C GLY A 159 7.33 -24.70 16.76
N ILE A 160 6.81 -25.90 17.05
CA ILE A 160 5.85 -26.12 18.15
C ILE A 160 6.58 -26.71 19.35
N GLY A 161 7.13 -27.92 19.21
CA GLY A 161 7.95 -28.59 20.23
C GLY A 161 9.33 -29.06 19.71
N GLY A 162 9.60 -28.91 18.41
CA GLY A 162 10.84 -29.34 17.75
C GLY A 162 11.52 -28.24 16.90
N ARG A 163 12.10 -28.64 15.76
CA ARG A 163 12.72 -27.71 14.79
C ARG A 163 11.71 -26.70 14.20
N ASP A 164 12.24 -25.56 13.72
CA ASP A 164 11.48 -24.47 13.09
C ASP A 164 11.03 -24.82 11.64
N ILE A 165 10.21 -25.87 11.49
CA ILE A 165 9.79 -26.45 10.20
C ILE A 165 8.55 -25.80 9.58
N TYR A 166 7.90 -24.88 10.28
CA TYR A 166 6.65 -24.25 9.82
C TYR A 166 6.86 -22.77 9.47
N TYR A 167 6.03 -22.27 8.57
CA TYR A 167 5.84 -20.84 8.34
C TYR A 167 4.53 -20.39 9.00
N TYR A 168 4.61 -19.42 9.90
CA TYR A 168 3.50 -19.00 10.75
C TYR A 168 2.72 -17.83 10.14
N ASN A 169 1.44 -18.05 9.83
CA ASN A 169 0.50 -16.99 9.54
C ASN A 169 0.03 -16.37 10.86
N LYS A 170 0.46 -15.13 11.11
CA LYS A 170 0.21 -14.39 12.36
C LYS A 170 -1.25 -13.98 12.51
N THR A 171 -1.93 -13.79 11.38
CA THR A 171 -3.34 -13.40 11.32
C THR A 171 -4.21 -14.58 11.75
N THR A 172 -4.06 -15.73 11.11
CA THR A 172 -4.92 -16.90 11.36
C THR A 172 -4.43 -17.80 12.47
N GLY A 173 -3.18 -17.66 12.92
CA GLY A 173 -2.54 -18.59 13.84
C GLY A 173 -2.17 -19.94 13.19
N THR A 174 -2.29 -20.06 11.87
CA THR A 174 -2.02 -21.31 11.13
C THR A 174 -0.52 -21.47 10.87
N ARG A 175 -0.02 -22.70 11.05
CA ARG A 175 1.35 -23.08 10.69
C ARG A 175 1.35 -23.83 9.35
N TYR A 176 1.99 -23.25 8.35
CA TYR A 176 2.16 -23.86 7.03
C TYR A 176 3.39 -24.75 7.00
N LEU A 177 3.20 -26.03 6.73
CA LEU A 177 4.28 -26.98 6.44
C LEU A 177 4.53 -27.02 4.93
N THR A 178 5.78 -26.80 4.51
CA THR A 178 6.18 -26.96 3.10
C THR A 178 6.72 -28.35 2.84
N TYR A 179 6.71 -28.76 1.56
CA TYR A 179 7.23 -30.07 1.16
C TYR A 179 8.71 -30.22 1.45
N GLN A 180 9.52 -29.18 1.22
CA GLN A 180 10.95 -29.21 1.52
C GLN A 180 11.23 -29.47 3.00
N GLU A 181 10.48 -28.83 3.90
CA GLU A 181 10.65 -29.01 5.34
C GLU A 181 10.21 -30.41 5.80
N LEU A 182 9.11 -30.94 5.24
CA LEU A 182 8.72 -32.32 5.48
C LEU A 182 9.83 -33.30 5.05
N VAL A 183 10.39 -33.13 3.84
CA VAL A 183 11.50 -33.96 3.33
C VAL A 183 12.74 -33.86 4.25
N GLY A 184 13.01 -32.67 4.78
CA GLY A 184 14.11 -32.41 5.70
C GLY A 184 14.04 -33.23 6.99
N LEU A 185 12.86 -33.66 7.44
CA LEU A 185 12.71 -34.53 8.61
C LEU A 185 13.40 -35.89 8.42
N GLY A 186 13.55 -36.35 7.17
CA GLY A 186 14.26 -37.60 6.86
C GLY A 186 15.77 -37.56 7.16
N THR A 187 16.33 -36.39 7.46
CA THR A 187 17.73 -36.24 7.90
C THR A 187 17.90 -36.42 9.42
N LEU A 188 16.79 -36.53 10.15
CA LEU A 188 16.80 -36.77 11.59
C LEU A 188 17.06 -38.24 11.90
N GLY A 189 17.62 -38.50 13.09
CA GLY A 189 17.54 -39.84 13.69
C GLY A 189 16.11 -40.22 14.05
N GLU A 190 15.86 -41.50 14.30
CA GLU A 190 14.52 -42.06 14.56
C GLU A 190 13.74 -41.27 15.62
N GLU A 191 14.36 -40.98 16.76
CA GLU A 191 13.73 -40.26 17.87
C GLU A 191 13.27 -38.84 17.46
N GLY A 192 14.07 -38.16 16.64
CA GLY A 192 13.75 -36.82 16.13
C GLY A 192 12.59 -36.86 15.13
N LEU A 193 12.60 -37.84 14.22
CA LEU A 193 11.52 -38.04 13.25
C LEU A 193 10.21 -38.38 13.97
N ARG A 194 10.26 -39.31 14.94
CA ARG A 194 9.10 -39.73 15.73
C ARG A 194 8.45 -38.56 16.42
N ARG A 195 9.23 -37.71 17.09
CA ARG A 195 8.74 -36.51 17.78
C ARG A 195 7.96 -35.58 16.85
N HIS A 196 8.48 -35.33 15.64
CA HIS A 196 7.81 -34.46 14.67
C HIS A 196 6.57 -35.11 14.04
N LEU A 197 6.55 -36.42 13.80
CA LEU A 197 5.35 -37.10 13.30
C LEU A 197 4.23 -37.13 14.34
N VAL A 198 4.57 -37.33 15.61
CA VAL A 198 3.61 -37.21 16.73
C VAL A 198 3.07 -35.79 16.83
N GLU A 199 3.93 -34.77 16.70
CA GLU A 199 3.51 -33.37 16.65
C GLU A 199 2.54 -33.10 15.49
N LEU A 200 2.87 -33.55 14.27
CA LEU A 200 2.01 -33.41 13.10
C LEU A 200 0.67 -34.10 13.29
N ALA A 201 0.66 -35.34 13.77
CA ALA A 201 -0.57 -36.08 14.06
C ALA A 201 -1.44 -35.40 15.12
N THR A 202 -0.80 -34.80 16.13
CA THR A 202 -1.49 -34.15 17.24
C THR A 202 -2.21 -32.89 16.80
N TYR A 203 -1.55 -32.04 16.00
CA TYR A 203 -2.03 -30.70 15.68
C TYR A 203 -2.70 -30.59 14.30
N THR A 204 -2.46 -31.53 13.39
CA THR A 204 -3.13 -31.52 12.08
C THR A 204 -4.62 -31.84 12.25
N GLY A 205 -5.49 -30.97 11.75
CA GLY A 205 -6.94 -31.11 11.90
C GLY A 205 -7.52 -30.54 13.20
N ARG A 206 -6.70 -30.00 14.10
CA ARG A 206 -7.18 -29.19 15.24
C ARG A 206 -7.44 -27.76 14.80
N GLU A 207 -8.49 -27.17 15.35
CA GLU A 207 -8.77 -25.74 15.20
C GLU A 207 -8.22 -24.95 16.39
N ASN A 208 -7.72 -23.75 16.10
CA ASN A 208 -7.38 -22.76 17.10
C ASN A 208 -8.64 -21.97 17.54
N ALA A 209 -8.46 -21.05 18.50
CA ALA A 209 -9.56 -20.27 19.08
C ALA A 209 -10.39 -19.44 18.05
N GLN A 210 -9.84 -19.18 16.85
CA GLN A 210 -10.53 -18.48 15.77
C GLN A 210 -11.09 -19.43 14.70
N HIS A 211 -11.23 -20.73 15.01
CA HIS A 211 -11.72 -21.76 14.09
C HIS A 211 -10.89 -21.90 12.81
N ASN A 212 -9.58 -21.67 12.92
CA ASN A 212 -8.62 -21.93 11.84
C ASN A 212 -7.78 -23.15 12.20
N LEU A 213 -7.38 -23.93 11.20
CA LEU A 213 -6.52 -25.09 11.43
C LEU A 213 -5.16 -24.67 12.01
N GLU A 214 -4.68 -25.42 13.01
CA GLU A 214 -3.37 -25.22 13.64
C GLU A 214 -2.20 -25.50 12.67
N ILE A 215 -2.34 -26.54 11.83
CA ILE A 215 -1.35 -26.90 10.79
C ILE A 215 -2.06 -27.05 9.43
N ARG A 216 -1.47 -26.48 8.37
CA ARG A 216 -1.86 -26.68 6.96
C ARG A 216 -0.67 -27.07 6.10
N PHE A 217 -0.94 -27.82 5.03
CA PHE A 217 0.03 -28.17 4.00
C PHE A 217 0.06 -27.08 2.94
N PHE A 218 1.19 -26.39 2.80
CA PHE A 218 1.32 -25.27 1.85
C PHE A 218 1.17 -25.77 0.41
N GLY A 219 0.25 -25.16 -0.35
CA GLY A 219 -0.08 -25.58 -1.72
C GLY A 219 -0.99 -26.81 -1.83
N ALA A 220 -1.35 -27.45 -0.71
CA ALA A 220 -2.23 -28.62 -0.66
C ALA A 220 -3.31 -28.42 0.42
N GLU A 221 -4.02 -27.29 0.31
CA GLU A 221 -4.93 -26.79 1.33
C GLU A 221 -6.16 -27.67 1.60
N ASN A 222 -6.54 -28.50 0.62
CA ASN A 222 -7.60 -29.50 0.69
C ASN A 222 -7.02 -30.89 0.38
N ALA A 223 -6.43 -31.53 1.37
CA ALA A 223 -5.74 -32.82 1.21
C ALA A 223 -6.23 -33.88 2.22
N PRO A 224 -7.43 -34.46 2.02
CA PRO A 224 -7.99 -35.46 2.94
C PRO A 224 -7.12 -36.72 3.07
N GLU A 225 -6.39 -37.10 2.01
CA GLU A 225 -5.44 -38.22 2.03
C GLU A 225 -4.31 -37.98 3.07
N LEU A 226 -3.79 -36.75 3.15
CA LEU A 226 -2.75 -36.41 4.13
C LEU A 226 -3.28 -36.45 5.56
N LEU A 227 -4.50 -35.97 5.78
CA LEU A 227 -5.14 -36.01 7.09
C LEU A 227 -5.33 -37.45 7.58
N GLU A 228 -5.75 -38.35 6.69
CA GLU A 228 -5.96 -39.75 7.04
C GLU A 228 -4.64 -40.46 7.39
N LEU A 229 -3.58 -40.22 6.62
CA LEU A 229 -2.25 -40.79 6.90
C LEU A 229 -1.68 -40.33 8.24
N LEU A 230 -2.05 -39.14 8.71
CA LEU A 230 -1.57 -38.55 9.97
C LEU A 230 -2.37 -38.97 11.20
N ARG A 231 -3.42 -39.81 11.05
CA ARG A 231 -4.16 -40.38 12.19
C ARG A 231 -3.44 -41.57 12.85
N ALA A 232 -2.31 -42.01 12.30
CA ALA A 232 -1.55 -43.11 12.87
C ALA A 232 -0.95 -42.76 14.24
N ASP A 233 -0.83 -43.76 15.13
CA ASP A 233 -0.15 -43.60 16.42
C ASP A 233 1.37 -43.72 16.25
N PHE A 234 2.00 -42.63 15.80
CA PHE A 234 3.45 -42.59 15.59
C PHE A 234 4.27 -42.79 16.87
N ALA A 235 3.69 -42.66 18.07
CA ALA A 235 4.42 -42.89 19.32
C ALA A 235 4.70 -44.40 19.50
N ALA A 236 3.78 -45.27 19.08
CA ALA A 236 3.86 -46.71 19.26
C ALA A 236 4.50 -47.48 18.09
N LEU A 237 4.72 -46.85 16.92
CA LEU A 237 5.20 -47.55 15.72
C LEU A 237 6.64 -48.09 15.86
N PRO A 238 6.91 -49.34 15.43
CA PRO A 238 8.28 -49.84 15.25
C PRO A 238 9.07 -49.01 14.22
N SER A 239 10.40 -48.99 14.34
CA SER A 239 11.29 -48.17 13.50
C SER A 239 11.01 -48.30 11.99
N ALA A 240 10.93 -49.53 11.46
CA ALA A 240 10.69 -49.76 10.04
C ALA A 240 9.33 -49.21 9.56
N GLU A 241 8.28 -49.36 10.38
CA GLU A 241 6.93 -48.89 10.07
C GLU A 241 6.81 -47.37 10.19
N LEU A 242 7.54 -46.75 11.14
CA LEU A 242 7.65 -45.30 11.26
C LEU A 242 8.20 -44.68 9.97
N TRP A 243 9.33 -45.21 9.47
CA TRP A 243 9.95 -44.76 8.23
C TRP A 243 9.05 -45.01 7.02
N GLN A 244 8.38 -46.17 6.94
CA GLN A 244 7.44 -46.44 5.84
C GLN A 244 6.26 -45.46 5.85
N SER A 245 5.70 -45.16 7.02
CA SER A 245 4.60 -44.20 7.18
C SER A 245 5.04 -42.79 6.78
N TYR A 246 6.24 -42.37 7.20
CA TYR A 246 6.85 -41.11 6.74
C TYR A 246 6.98 -41.03 5.21
N GLN A 247 7.46 -42.09 4.56
CA GLN A 247 7.55 -42.11 3.09
C GLN A 247 6.18 -41.98 2.41
N ARG A 248 5.13 -42.59 2.97
CA ARG A 248 3.76 -42.47 2.42
C ARG A 248 3.24 -41.04 2.52
N VAL A 249 3.39 -40.38 3.68
CA VAL A 249 3.00 -38.97 3.86
C VAL A 249 3.76 -38.07 2.88
N LYS A 250 5.08 -38.30 2.74
CA LYS A 250 5.93 -37.55 1.82
C LYS A 250 5.49 -37.69 0.36
N GLU A 251 5.24 -38.90 -0.11
CA GLU A 251 4.82 -39.14 -1.49
C GLU A 251 3.41 -38.60 -1.77
N ALA A 252 2.48 -38.75 -0.82
CA ALA A 252 1.15 -38.16 -0.91
C ALA A 252 1.23 -36.63 -1.06
N PHE A 253 2.07 -35.96 -0.26
CA PHE A 253 2.22 -34.50 -0.36
C PHE A 253 2.86 -34.08 -1.69
N ARG A 254 3.89 -34.80 -2.16
CA ARG A 254 4.56 -34.52 -3.45
C ARG A 254 3.58 -34.49 -4.62
N ARG A 255 2.65 -35.46 -4.69
CA ARG A 255 1.70 -35.58 -5.81
C ARG A 255 0.70 -34.44 -5.90
N LEU A 256 0.46 -33.73 -4.79
CA LEU A 256 -0.50 -32.62 -4.73
C LEU A 256 0.11 -31.28 -5.15
N LEU A 257 1.43 -31.21 -5.34
CA LEU A 257 2.14 -29.94 -5.55
C LEU A 257 2.66 -29.76 -6.98
N PRO A 258 2.55 -28.55 -7.55
CA PRO A 258 3.26 -28.20 -8.78
C PRO A 258 4.78 -28.11 -8.52
N PRO A 259 5.63 -28.26 -9.55
CA PRO A 259 7.08 -28.28 -9.40
C PRO A 259 7.67 -27.07 -8.67
N VAL A 260 7.09 -25.88 -8.86
CA VAL A 260 7.53 -24.62 -8.24
C VAL A 260 7.40 -24.62 -6.71
N LEU A 261 6.55 -25.49 -6.13
CA LEU A 261 6.33 -25.57 -4.68
C LEU A 261 7.09 -26.73 -3.99
N LEU A 262 7.88 -27.50 -4.75
CA LEU A 262 8.68 -28.58 -4.18
C LEU A 262 9.92 -28.08 -3.43
N HIS A 263 10.36 -26.85 -3.72
CA HIS A 263 11.51 -26.22 -3.11
C HIS A 263 11.13 -24.84 -2.55
N ASP A 264 11.61 -24.55 -1.35
CA ASP A 264 11.40 -23.27 -0.70
C ASP A 264 12.40 -22.26 -1.27
N ASP A 265 11.96 -21.49 -2.27
CA ASP A 265 12.79 -20.50 -2.95
C ASP A 265 12.18 -19.08 -2.88
N PRO A 266 12.61 -18.27 -1.89
CA PRO A 266 12.18 -16.87 -1.79
C PRO A 266 12.63 -15.97 -2.96
N SER A 267 13.57 -16.42 -3.80
CA SER A 267 13.99 -15.68 -4.99
C SER A 267 13.01 -15.86 -6.17
N SER A 268 12.35 -17.03 -6.26
CA SER A 268 11.27 -17.30 -7.20
C SER A 268 10.08 -16.36 -6.94
N ALA A 269 9.67 -15.61 -7.95
CA ALA A 269 8.55 -14.67 -7.84
C ALA A 269 7.22 -15.39 -7.57
N GLU A 270 6.98 -16.51 -8.24
CA GLU A 270 5.76 -17.29 -8.07
C GLU A 270 5.67 -17.90 -6.66
N TRP A 271 6.75 -18.51 -6.17
CA TRP A 271 6.77 -19.10 -4.83
C TRP A 271 6.64 -18.03 -3.75
N ARG A 272 7.42 -16.94 -3.86
CA ARG A 272 7.40 -15.82 -2.91
C ARG A 272 6.01 -15.20 -2.79
N ASN A 273 5.36 -14.88 -3.90
CA ASN A 273 4.05 -14.23 -3.87
C ASN A 273 2.98 -15.15 -3.26
N ARG A 274 3.00 -16.45 -3.58
CA ARG A 274 2.07 -17.44 -2.98
C ARG A 274 2.30 -17.58 -1.47
N MET A 275 3.56 -17.65 -1.04
CA MET A 275 3.89 -17.76 0.39
C MET A 275 3.50 -16.49 1.15
N VAL A 276 3.83 -15.30 0.62
CA VAL A 276 3.40 -14.02 1.21
C VAL A 276 1.88 -13.97 1.35
N SER A 277 1.14 -14.36 0.31
CA SER A 277 -0.32 -14.41 0.35
C SER A 277 -0.83 -15.35 1.45
N ALA A 278 -0.29 -16.57 1.52
CA ALA A 278 -0.64 -17.54 2.57
C ALA A 278 -0.33 -17.04 4.00
N LEU A 279 0.69 -16.20 4.17
CA LEU A 279 1.08 -15.64 5.47
C LEU A 279 0.26 -14.42 5.90
N VAL A 280 -0.43 -13.77 4.96
CA VAL A 280 -1.20 -12.54 5.20
C VAL A 280 -2.71 -12.79 5.19
N ALA A 281 -3.19 -13.74 4.38
CA ALA A 281 -4.62 -13.99 4.16
C ALA A 281 -5.35 -14.43 5.46
N PRO A 282 -6.52 -13.86 5.78
CA PRO A 282 -7.26 -14.14 7.01
C PRO A 282 -8.07 -15.45 6.98
N ARG A 283 -8.28 -16.09 5.82
CA ARG A 283 -8.88 -17.44 5.67
C ARG A 283 -8.77 -17.95 4.23
N SER A 284 -8.04 -19.06 3.99
CA SER A 284 -8.15 -19.78 2.71
C SER A 284 -9.40 -20.67 2.72
N GLY A 285 -10.46 -20.22 2.05
CA GLY A 285 -11.72 -20.98 1.93
C GLY A 285 -12.95 -20.23 1.41
N ARG A 286 -12.90 -18.91 1.20
CA ARG A 286 -13.86 -18.21 0.34
C ARG A 286 -13.09 -17.47 -0.75
N ASP A 287 -13.14 -18.03 -1.95
CA ASP A 287 -13.15 -17.20 -3.15
C ASP A 287 -14.18 -16.07 -2.89
N ASP A 288 -13.81 -14.82 -3.20
CA ASP A 288 -14.58 -13.58 -2.95
C ASP A 288 -14.33 -12.84 -1.62
N GLN A 289 -13.14 -12.92 -1.03
CA GLN A 289 -12.67 -11.79 -0.21
C GLN A 289 -11.77 -10.89 -1.05
N VAL A 290 -12.49 -10.05 -1.81
CA VAL A 290 -12.04 -8.81 -2.43
C VAL A 290 -10.92 -8.20 -1.58
N ALA A 291 -9.71 -8.21 -2.13
CA ALA A 291 -8.62 -7.46 -1.54
C ALA A 291 -9.08 -6.00 -1.37
N GLU A 292 -8.69 -5.41 -0.25
CA GLU A 292 -9.03 -4.06 0.21
C GLU A 292 -8.84 -2.93 -0.83
N GLU A 293 -8.16 -3.26 -1.92
CA GLU A 293 -7.96 -2.52 -3.16
C GLU A 293 -9.29 -1.97 -3.74
N MET A 294 -10.42 -2.65 -3.51
CA MET A 294 -11.76 -2.12 -3.83
C MET A 294 -12.41 -1.26 -2.72
N LEU A 295 -12.07 -1.43 -1.44
CA LEU A 295 -12.77 -0.78 -0.32
C LEU A 295 -12.43 0.71 -0.15
N LEU A 296 -11.28 1.16 -0.67
CA LEU A 296 -10.89 2.58 -0.74
C LEU A 296 -10.89 3.13 -2.18
N GLY A 297 -11.19 2.28 -3.17
CA GLY A 297 -11.01 2.60 -4.60
C GLY A 297 -9.56 2.88 -5.01
N LEU A 298 -8.58 2.57 -4.15
CA LEU A 298 -7.15 2.80 -4.37
C LEU A 298 -6.53 1.61 -5.11
N SER A 299 -5.75 1.85 -6.16
CA SER A 299 -5.03 0.76 -6.84
C SER A 299 -4.08 0.03 -5.87
N PRO A 300 -3.89 -1.31 -6.02
CA PRO A 300 -3.02 -2.12 -5.15
C PRO A 300 -1.62 -1.52 -4.96
N GLU A 301 -1.04 -0.96 -6.01
CA GLU A 301 0.30 -0.37 -6.01
C GLU A 301 0.35 0.95 -5.23
N PHE A 302 -0.74 1.73 -5.26
CA PHE A 302 -0.85 2.98 -4.52
C PHE A 302 -0.95 2.70 -3.01
N TYR A 303 -1.76 1.72 -2.62
CA TYR A 303 -1.93 1.32 -1.22
C TYR A 303 -0.63 0.75 -0.63
N MET A 304 0.09 -0.08 -1.38
CA MET A 304 1.39 -0.63 -0.98
C MET A 304 2.51 0.40 -0.87
N SER A 305 2.29 1.69 -1.15
CA SER A 305 3.34 2.71 -1.04
C SER A 305 3.10 3.71 0.10
N ILE A 306 2.03 3.52 0.89
CA ILE A 306 1.62 4.43 1.96
C ILE A 306 2.14 3.91 3.31
N ARG A 307 2.92 4.74 4.00
CA ARG A 307 3.16 4.60 5.44
C ARG A 307 2.20 5.51 6.19
N TRP A 308 1.22 4.92 6.84
CA TRP A 308 0.34 5.60 7.78
C TRP A 308 1.15 6.17 8.95
N LEU A 309 0.81 7.38 9.39
CA LEU A 309 1.53 8.13 10.41
C LEU A 309 0.65 8.37 11.64
N PRO A 310 1.25 8.58 12.83
CA PRO A 310 0.51 8.99 14.02
C PRO A 310 -0.36 10.21 13.77
N GLY A 311 -1.65 10.06 14.05
CA GLY A 311 -2.67 11.09 13.85
C GLY A 311 -3.26 11.57 15.16
N GLY A 312 -4.58 11.54 15.24
CA GLY A 312 -5.34 11.84 16.44
C GLY A 312 -6.75 11.29 16.35
N ARG A 313 -7.36 11.05 17.52
CA ARG A 313 -8.76 10.62 17.66
C ARG A 313 -9.66 11.82 17.85
N ILE A 314 -10.89 11.73 17.36
CA ILE A 314 -11.91 12.76 17.54
C ILE A 314 -13.04 12.15 18.38
N GLU A 315 -13.23 12.67 19.58
CA GLU A 315 -14.27 12.21 20.51
C GLU A 315 -15.16 13.40 20.84
N HIS A 316 -16.46 13.31 20.54
CA HIS A 316 -17.44 14.38 20.79
C HIS A 316 -17.04 15.77 20.23
N GLY A 317 -16.32 15.79 19.10
CA GLY A 317 -15.82 17.01 18.45
C GLY A 317 -14.50 17.54 19.02
N GLU A 318 -13.93 16.89 20.04
CA GLU A 318 -12.62 17.21 20.60
C GLU A 318 -11.52 16.35 19.95
N LEU A 319 -10.42 16.98 19.55
CA LEU A 319 -9.28 16.30 18.95
C LEU A 319 -8.22 15.97 20.00
N PHE A 320 -7.86 14.69 20.12
CA PHE A 320 -6.74 14.22 20.92
C PHE A 320 -5.66 13.65 20.00
N PHE A 321 -4.50 14.31 19.95
CA PHE A 321 -3.36 13.77 19.21
C PHE A 321 -2.81 12.50 19.85
N ASP A 322 -2.18 11.65 19.03
CA ASP A 322 -1.55 10.45 19.53
C ASP A 322 -0.44 10.77 20.54
N SER A 323 -0.42 10.06 21.67
CA SER A 323 0.54 10.26 22.76
C SER A 323 1.99 10.08 22.32
N VAL A 324 2.26 9.40 21.19
CA VAL A 324 3.62 9.30 20.65
C VAL A 324 4.24 10.65 20.32
N PHE A 325 3.45 11.69 20.02
CA PHE A 325 3.99 13.04 19.81
C PHE A 325 4.62 13.61 21.08
N GLU A 326 3.94 13.49 22.23
CA GLU A 326 4.48 13.92 23.53
C GLU A 326 5.68 13.07 23.95
N GLN A 327 5.63 11.75 23.68
CA GLN A 327 6.76 10.85 23.94
C GLN A 327 7.98 11.23 23.09
N ALA A 328 7.78 11.60 21.82
CA ALA A 328 8.84 12.02 20.91
C ALA A 328 9.48 13.33 21.35
N GLU A 329 8.69 14.30 21.83
CA GLU A 329 9.18 15.59 22.33
C GLU A 329 10.09 15.41 23.57
N ASN A 330 9.88 14.35 24.34
CA ASN A 330 10.66 14.01 25.54
C ASN A 330 11.73 12.92 25.31
N SER A 331 11.94 12.48 24.06
CA SER A 331 12.84 11.38 23.73
C SER A 331 13.89 11.77 22.69
N ALA A 332 15.07 11.16 22.79
CA ALA A 332 16.11 11.26 21.76
C ALA A 332 16.08 10.09 20.76
N ASP A 333 15.07 9.20 20.85
CA ASP A 333 14.93 8.02 19.99
C ASP A 333 14.71 8.43 18.51
N PRO A 334 15.67 8.14 17.61
CA PRO A 334 15.55 8.50 16.20
C PRO A 334 14.39 7.80 15.48
N GLU A 335 14.00 6.59 15.90
CA GLU A 335 12.89 5.84 15.31
C GLU A 335 11.56 6.57 15.58
N LEU A 336 11.36 6.97 16.84
CA LEU A 336 10.18 7.70 17.29
C LEU A 336 10.10 9.11 16.67
N LEU A 337 11.23 9.82 16.59
CA LEU A 337 11.32 11.14 15.93
C LEU A 337 11.02 11.05 14.42
N SER A 338 11.46 9.98 13.75
CA SER A 338 11.17 9.73 12.33
C SER A 338 9.70 9.40 12.07
N LEU A 339 9.05 8.72 13.03
CA LEU A 339 7.63 8.39 12.97
C LEU A 339 6.73 9.62 13.12
N CYS A 340 7.11 10.58 13.96
CA CYS A 340 6.29 11.76 14.29
C CYS A 340 6.50 12.92 13.31
N ASP A 341 5.74 12.96 12.20
CA ASP A 341 5.74 14.11 11.29
C ASP A 341 4.78 15.20 11.74
N ASN A 342 5.32 16.33 12.21
CA ASN A 342 4.54 17.48 12.67
C ASN A 342 3.57 18.07 11.63
N LYS A 343 3.77 17.80 10.34
CA LYS A 343 2.85 18.25 9.28
C LYS A 343 1.51 17.54 9.39
N VAL A 344 1.48 16.29 9.86
CA VAL A 344 0.26 15.53 10.09
C VAL A 344 -0.65 16.24 11.09
N ARG A 345 -0.09 16.73 12.21
CA ARG A 345 -0.84 17.54 13.18
C ARG A 345 -1.48 18.77 12.52
N GLN A 346 -0.73 19.47 11.67
CA GLN A 346 -1.21 20.67 10.98
C GLN A 346 -2.28 20.37 9.91
N PHE A 347 -2.18 19.25 9.19
CA PHE A 347 -3.22 18.81 8.26
C PHE A 347 -4.53 18.48 8.98
N ILE A 348 -4.46 17.71 10.08
CA ILE A 348 -5.63 17.37 10.89
C ILE A 348 -6.30 18.64 11.44
N LEU A 349 -5.52 19.61 11.94
CA LEU A 349 -6.06 20.89 12.40
C LEU A 349 -6.75 21.69 11.27
N ASN A 350 -6.26 21.60 10.04
CA ASN A 350 -6.94 22.23 8.91
C ASN A 350 -8.27 21.52 8.61
N TYR A 351 -8.32 20.19 8.66
CA TYR A 351 -9.57 19.44 8.49
C TYR A 351 -10.59 19.73 9.59
N MET A 352 -10.17 19.82 10.85
CA MET A 352 -11.04 20.23 11.97
C MET A 352 -11.63 21.63 11.81
N ARG A 353 -10.96 22.52 11.05
CA ARG A 353 -11.46 23.87 10.76
C ARG A 353 -12.38 23.89 9.55
N GLU A 354 -12.16 22.99 8.59
CA GLU A 354 -12.98 22.87 7.37
C GLU A 354 -14.28 22.08 7.62
N PHE A 355 -14.23 21.06 8.48
CA PHE A 355 -15.32 20.14 8.77
C PHE A 355 -15.61 20.10 10.27
N ASP A 356 -16.82 20.50 10.64
CA ASP A 356 -17.37 20.39 11.99
C ASP A 356 -17.95 19.00 12.30
N ASP A 357 -18.18 18.19 11.26
CA ASP A 357 -18.80 16.87 11.28
C ASP A 357 -17.82 15.72 11.04
N LEU A 358 -16.52 15.94 11.29
CA LEU A 358 -15.48 14.95 11.07
C LEU A 358 -15.55 13.83 12.13
N GLU A 359 -15.77 12.57 11.69
CA GLU A 359 -15.78 11.40 12.56
C GLU A 359 -14.35 10.90 12.83
N TYR A 360 -13.55 10.75 11.77
CA TYR A 360 -12.14 10.41 11.88
C TYR A 360 -11.32 10.88 10.67
N VAL A 361 -10.01 10.97 10.88
CA VAL A 361 -9.03 11.26 9.84
C VAL A 361 -7.76 10.46 10.09
N ASN A 362 -7.29 9.78 9.04
CA ASN A 362 -6.02 9.07 9.04
C ASN A 362 -5.14 9.65 7.95
N ILE A 363 -3.87 9.91 8.25
CA ILE A 363 -2.92 10.50 7.30
C ILE A 363 -1.74 9.56 7.09
N GLY A 364 -1.43 9.27 5.84
CA GLY A 364 -0.26 8.50 5.44
C GLY A 364 0.65 9.28 4.52
N ARG A 365 1.94 8.93 4.51
CA ARG A 365 2.95 9.48 3.60
C ARG A 365 3.26 8.46 2.52
N VAL A 366 3.34 8.91 1.27
CA VAL A 366 3.77 8.07 0.15
C VAL A 366 5.31 8.01 0.15
N ILE A 367 5.88 6.82 0.39
CA ILE A 367 7.34 6.66 0.57
C ILE A 367 8.07 6.47 -0.76
N ALA A 368 7.49 5.69 -1.67
CA ALA A 368 8.07 5.40 -2.98
C ALA A 368 7.41 6.26 -4.07
N PRO A 369 8.18 6.88 -4.99
CA PRO A 369 7.59 7.52 -6.16
C PRO A 369 6.89 6.46 -7.01
N LEU A 370 5.58 6.62 -7.20
CA LEU A 370 4.80 5.72 -8.06
C LEU A 370 5.05 5.93 -9.56
N SER A 371 5.81 6.97 -9.92
CA SER A 371 6.22 7.29 -11.29
C SER A 371 7.67 6.86 -11.52
N ARG A 372 8.00 6.41 -12.74
CA ARG A 372 9.36 6.00 -13.16
C ARG A 372 10.38 7.16 -13.30
N ARG A 373 10.04 8.36 -12.84
CA ARG A 373 10.82 9.58 -13.04
C ARG A 373 12.07 9.61 -12.15
N ARG A 374 13.21 10.07 -12.68
CA ARG A 374 14.44 10.29 -11.88
C ARG A 374 14.18 11.28 -10.73
N ALA A 375 14.86 11.06 -9.60
CA ALA A 375 14.86 12.00 -8.47
C ALA A 375 15.36 13.39 -8.93
N ARG A 376 14.68 14.46 -8.52
CA ARG A 376 15.02 15.85 -8.88
C ARG A 376 14.91 16.77 -7.66
N GLN A 377 15.55 17.93 -7.76
CA GLN A 377 15.54 19.01 -6.75
C GLN A 377 14.13 19.53 -6.42
N GLY A 378 14.00 20.09 -5.21
CA GLY A 378 12.77 20.63 -4.63
C GLY A 378 11.98 19.60 -3.82
N ARG A 379 11.00 20.08 -3.06
CA ARG A 379 10.19 19.24 -2.17
C ARG A 379 9.19 18.39 -2.95
N ARG A 380 8.96 17.16 -2.47
CA ARG A 380 8.09 16.18 -3.13
C ARG A 380 7.24 15.35 -2.18
N ASP A 381 7.09 15.78 -0.94
CA ASP A 381 6.28 15.03 0.01
C ASP A 381 4.84 14.95 -0.48
N VAL A 382 4.35 13.73 -0.60
CA VAL A 382 2.95 13.43 -0.91
C VAL A 382 2.37 12.69 0.28
N TYR A 383 1.22 13.15 0.74
CA TYR A 383 0.43 12.53 1.78
C TYR A 383 -0.94 12.15 1.23
N VAL A 384 -1.57 11.21 1.90
CA VAL A 384 -2.93 10.76 1.65
C VAL A 384 -3.70 10.94 2.94
N ALA A 385 -4.85 11.59 2.87
CA ALA A 385 -5.79 11.70 3.98
C ALA A 385 -7.01 10.84 3.65
N ALA A 386 -7.31 9.87 4.53
CA ALA A 386 -8.57 9.13 4.53
C ALA A 386 -9.45 9.72 5.63
N LEU A 387 -10.57 10.32 5.24
CA LEU A 387 -11.45 11.05 6.15
C LEU A 387 -12.89 10.56 6.03
N LYS A 388 -13.58 10.53 7.17
CA LYS A 388 -15.00 10.18 7.27
C LYS A 388 -15.73 11.33 7.95
N ARG A 389 -16.86 11.71 7.36
CA ARG A 389 -17.74 12.76 7.87
C ARG A 389 -19.11 12.18 8.17
N ALA A 390 -19.78 12.75 9.17
CA ALA A 390 -21.14 12.36 9.52
C ALA A 390 -22.09 12.54 8.34
N GLY A 391 -22.92 11.53 8.09
CA GLY A 391 -23.91 11.55 7.02
C GLY A 391 -23.38 11.30 5.60
N ILE A 392 -22.07 11.18 5.38
CA ILE A 392 -21.50 10.72 4.10
C ILE A 392 -21.34 9.19 4.16
N SER A 393 -21.94 8.45 3.24
CA SER A 393 -21.94 6.98 3.28
C SER A 393 -20.56 6.34 3.10
N HIS A 394 -19.65 7.00 2.38
CA HIS A 394 -18.32 6.51 2.05
C HIS A 394 -17.22 7.39 2.65
N GLU A 395 -16.02 6.82 2.74
CA GLU A 395 -14.81 7.58 3.09
C GLU A 395 -14.38 8.45 1.92
N VAL A 396 -13.94 9.66 2.22
CA VAL A 396 -13.32 10.55 1.23
C VAL A 396 -11.81 10.37 1.32
N VAL A 397 -11.17 10.15 0.18
CA VAL A 397 -9.72 10.07 0.10
C VAL A 397 -9.19 11.31 -0.61
N ARG A 398 -8.26 12.02 0.04
CA ARG A 398 -7.61 13.21 -0.51
C ARG A 398 -6.11 13.00 -0.65
N VAL A 399 -5.55 13.52 -1.73
CA VAL A 399 -4.11 13.57 -1.99
C VAL A 399 -3.61 14.96 -1.66
N ILE A 400 -2.65 15.03 -0.74
CA ILE A 400 -1.97 16.24 -0.31
C ILE A 400 -0.56 16.22 -0.91
N ARG A 401 -0.19 17.27 -1.64
CA ARG A 401 1.14 17.43 -2.21
C ARG A 401 1.77 18.72 -1.70
N MET A 402 2.90 18.59 -1.01
CA MET A 402 3.68 19.76 -0.60
C MET A 402 4.16 20.51 -1.84
N MET A 403 4.10 21.84 -1.77
CA MET A 403 4.56 22.69 -2.86
C MET A 403 6.06 22.49 -3.09
N LYS A 404 6.45 22.32 -4.36
CA LYS A 404 7.83 21.98 -4.74
C LYS A 404 8.85 23.05 -4.34
N TRP A 405 8.48 24.31 -4.52
CA TRP A 405 9.30 25.48 -4.22
C TRP A 405 8.51 26.40 -3.30
N GLY A 406 8.65 26.20 -1.99
CA GLY A 406 8.06 27.04 -0.96
C GLY A 406 9.11 27.88 -0.23
N THR A 407 8.68 28.53 0.84
CA THR A 407 9.55 29.37 1.68
C THR A 407 10.76 28.60 2.18
N ARG A 408 10.60 27.33 2.60
CA ARG A 408 11.71 26.47 3.05
C ARG A 408 12.78 26.33 1.97
N GLU A 409 12.40 25.92 0.77
CA GLU A 409 13.34 25.63 -0.31
C GLU A 409 14.06 26.89 -0.80
N HIS A 410 13.39 28.05 -0.75
CA HIS A 410 14.01 29.33 -1.07
C HIS A 410 15.00 29.78 0.02
N LEU A 411 14.68 29.57 1.31
CA LEU A 411 15.61 29.81 2.41
C LEU A 411 16.85 28.91 2.32
N ASP A 412 16.66 27.64 1.95
CA ASP A 412 17.76 26.67 1.76
C ASP A 412 18.68 27.07 0.59
N CYS A 413 18.14 27.79 -0.40
CA CYS A 413 18.93 28.42 -1.47
C CYS A 413 19.61 29.74 -1.04
N GLY A 414 19.61 30.06 0.25
CA GLY A 414 20.28 31.22 0.82
C GLY A 414 19.49 32.52 0.73
N ARG A 415 18.25 32.51 0.23
CA ARG A 415 17.45 33.74 0.10
C ARG A 415 17.02 34.30 1.46
N PRO A 416 16.83 35.63 1.58
CA PRO A 416 16.17 36.26 2.73
C PRO A 416 14.72 35.79 2.91
N LEU A 417 14.18 35.91 4.14
CA LEU A 417 12.85 35.41 4.49
C LEU A 417 11.71 36.10 3.72
N ASP A 418 11.76 37.43 3.60
CA ASP A 418 10.80 38.24 2.86
C ASP A 418 10.77 37.85 1.37
N GLU A 419 11.93 37.71 0.73
CA GLU A 419 12.03 37.25 -0.65
C GLU A 419 11.53 35.79 -0.80
N ALA A 420 11.89 34.92 0.14
CA ALA A 420 11.44 33.52 0.15
C ALA A 420 9.92 33.38 0.30
N MET A 421 9.28 34.24 1.10
CA MET A 421 7.83 34.30 1.25
C MET A 421 7.17 34.80 -0.03
N LEU A 422 7.65 35.89 -0.62
CA LEU A 422 7.10 36.45 -1.86
C LEU A 422 7.17 35.43 -3.01
N ARG A 423 8.32 34.82 -3.24
CA ARG A 423 8.49 33.82 -4.31
C ARG A 423 7.65 32.56 -4.10
N SER A 424 7.42 32.18 -2.85
CA SER A 424 6.54 31.06 -2.50
C SER A 424 5.09 31.37 -2.92
N GLU A 425 4.61 32.59 -2.69
CA GLU A 425 3.28 33.04 -3.13
C GLU A 425 3.18 33.15 -4.66
N GLU A 426 4.19 33.71 -5.32
CA GLU A 426 4.26 33.75 -6.80
C GLU A 426 4.23 32.35 -7.41
N TYR A 427 4.93 31.38 -6.79
CA TYR A 427 4.92 30.00 -7.25
C TYR A 427 3.56 29.31 -7.02
N ARG A 428 2.87 29.63 -5.91
CA ARG A 428 1.49 29.16 -5.69
C ARG A 428 0.58 29.66 -6.81
N ASP A 429 0.61 30.96 -7.09
CA ASP A 429 -0.25 31.58 -8.09
C ASP A 429 0.06 31.05 -9.49
N TYR A 430 1.35 30.83 -9.81
CA TYR A 430 1.77 30.12 -11.02
C TYR A 430 1.10 28.73 -11.14
N VAL A 431 1.11 27.92 -10.07
CA VAL A 431 0.52 26.57 -10.10
C VAL A 431 -1.00 26.62 -10.31
N LEU A 432 -1.69 27.58 -9.68
CA LEU A 432 -3.14 27.77 -9.81
C LEU A 432 -3.53 28.31 -11.20
N ASN A 433 -2.83 29.33 -11.69
CA ASN A 433 -3.03 29.88 -13.04
C ASN A 433 -2.79 28.82 -14.12
N ARG A 434 -1.75 28.00 -13.96
CA ARG A 434 -1.48 26.83 -14.80
C ARG A 434 -2.63 25.85 -14.84
N ARG A 435 -3.24 25.54 -13.69
CA ARG A 435 -4.40 24.64 -13.62
C ARG A 435 -5.61 25.21 -14.37
N VAL A 436 -5.89 26.50 -14.17
CA VAL A 436 -6.99 27.20 -14.87
C VAL A 436 -6.78 27.13 -16.38
N ALA A 437 -5.57 27.47 -16.85
CA ALA A 437 -5.21 27.42 -18.26
C ALA A 437 -5.35 26.01 -18.87
N CYS A 438 -4.90 24.96 -18.17
CA CYS A 438 -5.06 23.58 -18.63
C CYS A 438 -6.53 23.19 -18.82
N ARG A 439 -7.42 23.60 -17.91
CA ARG A 439 -8.87 23.35 -18.06
C ARG A 439 -9.46 24.09 -19.25
N HIS A 440 -9.08 25.36 -19.45
CA HIS A 440 -9.51 26.13 -20.62
C HIS A 440 -9.02 25.54 -21.94
N LEU A 441 -7.89 24.82 -21.93
CA LEU A 441 -7.38 24.07 -23.09
C LEU A 441 -7.84 22.61 -23.10
N GLY A 442 -8.92 22.29 -22.40
CA GLY A 442 -9.60 21.00 -22.54
C GLY A 442 -8.94 19.82 -21.83
N MET A 443 -7.92 20.04 -21.00
CA MET A 443 -7.33 18.97 -20.19
C MET A 443 -8.29 18.56 -19.07
N ASN A 444 -8.65 17.28 -19.01
CA ASN A 444 -9.50 16.73 -17.95
C ASN A 444 -8.70 16.62 -16.65
N LEU A 445 -8.95 17.52 -15.70
CA LEU A 445 -8.26 17.60 -14.42
C LEU A 445 -9.27 17.40 -13.28
N PRO A 446 -8.84 16.91 -12.10
CA PRO A 446 -9.72 16.78 -10.93
C PRO A 446 -10.56 18.05 -10.70
N PRO A 447 -11.84 17.97 -10.33
CA PRO A 447 -12.73 19.13 -10.34
C PRO A 447 -12.32 20.21 -9.33
N ARG A 448 -11.69 19.84 -8.22
CA ARG A 448 -11.23 20.77 -7.18
C ARG A 448 -9.77 20.51 -6.81
N VAL A 449 -9.02 21.59 -6.64
CA VAL A 449 -7.71 21.63 -5.98
C VAL A 449 -7.73 22.84 -5.06
N THR A 450 -7.41 22.62 -3.80
CA THR A 450 -7.30 23.70 -2.81
C THR A 450 -5.83 23.93 -2.49
N ALA A 451 -5.42 25.18 -2.38
CA ALA A 451 -4.10 25.56 -1.88
C ALA A 451 -4.25 25.97 -0.42
N ASN A 452 -3.65 25.18 0.47
CA ASN A 452 -3.72 25.39 1.91
C ASN A 452 -2.31 25.60 2.47
N ARG A 453 -2.22 26.03 3.73
CA ARG A 453 -0.94 26.27 4.41
C ARG A 453 -0.87 25.54 5.74
N ILE A 454 0.34 25.13 6.08
CA ILE A 454 0.71 24.64 7.40
C ILE A 454 1.87 25.46 7.94
N SER A 455 2.01 25.54 9.25
CA SER A 455 3.20 26.10 9.86
C SER A 455 4.25 25.01 10.06
N GLU A 456 5.51 25.32 9.79
CA GLU A 456 6.64 24.44 10.06
C GLU A 456 7.72 25.20 10.86
N TRP A 457 8.48 24.46 11.68
CA TRP A 457 9.72 24.98 12.25
C TRP A 457 10.85 24.87 11.24
N TYR A 458 11.62 25.93 11.11
CA TYR A 458 12.80 26.02 10.25
C TYR A 458 13.99 26.47 11.08
N THR A 459 15.12 25.78 10.90
CA THR A 459 16.37 26.07 11.61
C THR A 459 17.45 26.40 10.61
N ARG A 460 18.09 27.57 10.77
CA ARG A 460 19.23 28.02 9.98
C ARG A 460 20.19 28.78 10.87
N ASP A 461 21.48 28.47 10.75
CA ASP A 461 22.57 29.13 11.48
C ASP A 461 22.32 29.20 13.00
N GLY A 462 21.77 28.11 13.57
CA GLY A 462 21.45 28.00 15.01
C GLY A 462 20.18 28.73 15.46
N SER A 463 19.49 29.45 14.57
CA SER A 463 18.22 30.11 14.85
C SER A 463 17.04 29.28 14.36
N THR A 464 16.05 29.07 15.24
CA THR A 464 14.81 28.33 14.92
C THR A 464 13.61 29.28 14.92
N PHE A 465 12.84 29.29 13.84
CA PHE A 465 11.64 30.13 13.69
C PHE A 465 10.56 29.42 12.87
N ARG A 466 9.33 29.95 12.90
CA ARG A 466 8.19 29.40 12.15
C ARG A 466 8.14 29.96 10.73
N ILE A 467 7.88 29.07 9.77
CA ILE A 467 7.61 29.41 8.37
C ILE A 467 6.25 28.86 7.95
N TRP A 468 5.68 29.45 6.92
CA TRP A 468 4.49 28.90 6.26
C TRP A 468 4.92 28.01 5.10
N SER A 469 4.36 26.82 5.02
CA SER A 469 4.54 25.89 3.91
C SER A 469 3.21 25.62 3.25
N ILE A 470 3.18 25.81 1.93
CA ILE A 470 1.97 25.65 1.12
C ILE A 470 1.89 24.21 0.63
N TYR A 471 0.68 23.67 0.59
CA TYR A 471 0.39 22.38 -0.02
C TYR A 471 -0.86 22.49 -0.90
N PHE A 472 -0.92 21.62 -1.90
CA PHE A 472 -2.08 21.46 -2.76
C PHE A 472 -2.80 20.18 -2.41
N GLU A 473 -4.11 20.27 -2.32
CA GLU A 473 -4.98 19.19 -1.93
C GLU A 473 -6.02 18.94 -3.00
N ARG A 474 -6.30 17.67 -3.31
CA ARG A 474 -7.37 17.25 -4.21
C ARG A 474 -7.99 15.93 -3.78
N ASP A 475 -9.17 15.65 -4.30
CA ASP A 475 -9.75 14.32 -4.21
C ASP A 475 -8.87 13.30 -4.95
N TYR A 476 -8.85 12.08 -4.43
CA TYR A 476 -8.29 10.92 -5.11
C TYR A 476 -9.08 10.63 -6.39
N VAL A 477 -8.38 10.13 -7.43
CA VAL A 477 -9.00 9.78 -8.71
C VAL A 477 -9.08 8.25 -8.75
N PRO A 478 -10.28 7.65 -8.61
CA PRO A 478 -10.46 6.21 -8.65
C PRO A 478 -10.26 5.71 -10.07
N GLY A 479 -9.14 5.06 -10.33
CA GLY A 479 -8.77 4.58 -11.66
C GLY A 479 -7.41 3.93 -11.72
N ILE A 480 -7.06 3.39 -12.88
CA ILE A 480 -5.78 2.74 -13.14
C ILE A 480 -4.91 3.66 -13.99
N ALA A 481 -3.66 3.86 -13.57
CA ALA A 481 -2.73 4.66 -14.35
C ALA A 481 -2.44 3.98 -15.71
N THR A 482 -2.41 4.75 -16.80
CA THR A 482 -2.31 4.19 -18.16
C THR A 482 -1.06 3.33 -18.38
N ASP A 483 0.06 3.65 -17.71
CA ASP A 483 1.33 2.91 -17.78
C ASP A 483 1.35 1.61 -16.96
N LYS A 484 0.29 1.37 -16.17
CA LYS A 484 0.12 0.22 -15.28
C LYS A 484 -1.03 -0.70 -15.69
N LEU A 485 -1.74 -0.37 -16.76
CA LEU A 485 -2.80 -1.24 -17.27
C LEU A 485 -2.26 -2.64 -17.62
N PRO A 486 -2.89 -3.72 -17.14
CA PRO A 486 -2.51 -5.08 -17.51
C PRO A 486 -2.59 -5.34 -19.02
N ASP A 487 -1.67 -6.16 -19.53
CA ASP A 487 -1.63 -6.51 -20.96
C ASP A 487 -2.94 -7.17 -21.45
N HIS A 488 -3.58 -7.99 -20.61
CA HIS A 488 -4.81 -8.72 -20.96
C HIS A 488 -6.02 -7.81 -21.23
N CYS A 489 -6.05 -6.58 -20.68
CA CYS A 489 -7.11 -5.62 -20.96
C CYS A 489 -7.17 -5.28 -22.46
N PHE A 490 -6.01 -5.28 -23.14
CA PHE A 490 -5.89 -4.94 -24.55
C PHE A 490 -6.30 -6.07 -25.50
N GLU A 491 -6.47 -7.29 -25.00
CA GLU A 491 -7.01 -8.42 -25.78
C GLU A 491 -8.50 -8.20 -26.11
N ASN A 492 -9.21 -7.44 -25.27
CA ASN A 492 -10.57 -7.00 -25.56
C ASN A 492 -10.54 -5.83 -26.56
N GLY A 493 -10.99 -6.07 -27.79
CA GLY A 493 -11.01 -5.07 -28.86
C GLY A 493 -11.83 -3.82 -28.53
N GLU A 494 -12.93 -3.95 -27.78
CA GLU A 494 -13.74 -2.80 -27.37
C GLU A 494 -13.00 -1.95 -26.34
N TYR A 495 -12.40 -2.59 -25.32
CA TYR A 495 -11.56 -1.92 -24.33
C TYR A 495 -10.45 -1.13 -25.02
N ALA A 496 -9.71 -1.79 -25.91
CA ALA A 496 -8.60 -1.19 -26.64
C ALA A 496 -9.04 0.05 -27.44
N VAL A 497 -10.13 -0.03 -28.20
CA VAL A 497 -10.62 1.12 -28.99
C VAL A 497 -11.08 2.27 -28.09
N ARG A 498 -11.78 2.00 -26.99
CA ARG A 498 -12.20 3.04 -26.02
C ARG A 498 -10.99 3.71 -25.37
N PHE A 499 -10.00 2.92 -24.95
CA PHE A 499 -8.72 3.42 -24.43
C PHE A 499 -7.99 4.32 -25.44
N ALA A 500 -7.86 3.88 -26.69
CA ALA A 500 -7.21 4.66 -27.75
C ALA A 500 -7.89 6.03 -27.93
N ARG A 501 -9.22 6.06 -27.97
CA ARG A 501 -9.98 7.32 -28.08
C ARG A 501 -9.68 8.26 -26.90
N LEU A 502 -9.69 7.76 -25.68
CA LEU A 502 -9.39 8.54 -24.48
C LEU A 502 -7.96 9.10 -24.51
N MET A 503 -6.98 8.26 -24.86
CA MET A 503 -5.59 8.67 -25.00
C MET A 503 -5.42 9.75 -26.07
N GLY A 504 -6.08 9.64 -27.23
CA GLY A 504 -5.97 10.65 -28.29
C GLY A 504 -6.48 12.01 -27.85
N ARG A 505 -7.63 12.05 -27.16
CA ARG A 505 -8.18 13.29 -26.58
C ARG A 505 -7.24 13.92 -25.55
N ALA A 506 -6.64 13.09 -24.69
CA ALA A 506 -5.68 13.55 -23.70
C ALA A 506 -4.39 14.07 -24.35
N ALA A 507 -3.86 13.37 -25.36
CA ALA A 507 -2.67 13.74 -26.12
C ALA A 507 -2.84 15.12 -26.79
N ALA A 508 -4.00 15.40 -27.38
CA ALA A 508 -4.29 16.69 -28.01
C ALA A 508 -4.13 17.86 -27.02
N SER A 509 -4.72 17.74 -25.83
CA SER A 509 -4.60 18.79 -24.81
C SER A 509 -3.17 18.87 -24.26
N ASN A 510 -2.51 17.73 -24.07
CA ASN A 510 -1.15 17.61 -23.51
C ASN A 510 -0.09 18.26 -24.41
N ILE A 511 -0.14 18.02 -25.73
CA ILE A 511 0.79 18.63 -26.69
C ILE A 511 0.58 20.13 -26.81
N ILE A 512 -0.67 20.60 -26.81
CA ILE A 512 -1.00 22.03 -26.86
C ILE A 512 -0.42 22.77 -25.65
N VAL A 513 -0.50 22.20 -24.44
CA VAL A 513 0.07 22.84 -23.24
C VAL A 513 1.57 22.62 -23.09
N GLY A 514 2.20 21.84 -23.98
CA GLY A 514 3.65 21.59 -24.00
C GLY A 514 4.13 21.02 -22.68
N ARG A 515 3.49 19.93 -22.24
CA ARG A 515 3.83 19.25 -21.00
C ARG A 515 5.10 18.43 -21.19
N CYS A 516 6.17 18.93 -20.62
CA CYS A 516 7.45 18.24 -20.60
C CYS A 516 8.13 18.47 -19.26
N ASP A 517 9.19 17.73 -19.01
CA ASP A 517 10.05 18.02 -17.89
C ASP A 517 11.09 19.10 -18.17
N LEU A 518 11.99 19.33 -17.21
CA LEU A 518 13.09 20.31 -17.33
C LEU A 518 14.16 19.87 -18.34
N SER A 519 14.22 18.59 -18.69
CA SER A 519 15.08 18.03 -19.73
C SER A 519 14.41 18.05 -21.10
N LYS A 520 13.21 18.63 -21.20
CA LYS A 520 12.36 18.68 -22.40
C LYS A 520 11.89 17.29 -22.88
N GLU A 521 11.88 16.29 -22.00
CA GLU A 521 11.22 15.02 -22.29
C GLU A 521 9.71 15.17 -22.08
N VAL A 522 8.91 14.72 -23.05
CA VAL A 522 7.44 14.79 -23.00
C VAL A 522 6.91 13.92 -21.86
N MET A 523 5.95 14.45 -21.11
CA MET A 523 5.30 13.75 -19.99
C MET A 523 3.90 13.33 -20.40
N PHE A 524 3.79 12.09 -20.90
CA PHE A 524 2.52 11.49 -21.34
C PHE A 524 2.61 9.96 -21.27
N ASP A 525 1.55 9.30 -20.78
CA ASP A 525 1.52 7.86 -20.48
C ASP A 525 2.61 7.46 -19.46
N ASP A 526 2.77 8.30 -18.43
CA ASP A 526 3.86 8.22 -17.45
C ASP A 526 3.39 8.10 -15.97
N GLY A 527 2.11 7.80 -15.80
CA GLY A 527 1.47 7.49 -14.52
C GLY A 527 0.57 8.58 -13.95
N ASP A 528 0.47 9.73 -14.62
CA ASP A 528 -0.44 10.81 -14.22
C ASP A 528 -1.78 10.76 -14.97
N GLU A 529 -1.88 10.03 -16.09
CA GLU A 529 -3.15 9.74 -16.77
C GLU A 529 -3.84 8.54 -16.13
N MET A 530 -5.04 8.76 -15.56
CA MET A 530 -5.82 7.74 -14.88
C MET A 530 -7.03 7.35 -15.72
N ILE A 531 -7.15 6.06 -16.06
CA ILE A 531 -8.33 5.49 -16.71
C ILE A 531 -9.38 5.17 -15.65
N ILE A 532 -10.61 5.66 -15.89
CA ILE A 532 -11.79 5.34 -15.10
C ILE A 532 -12.61 4.32 -15.91
N GLU A 533 -12.96 3.21 -15.27
CA GLU A 533 -13.76 2.13 -15.85
C GLU A 533 -15.20 2.19 -15.34
N ASP A 534 -16.14 1.70 -16.15
CA ASP A 534 -17.52 1.44 -15.72
C ASP A 534 -17.65 0.12 -14.94
N GLU A 535 -18.87 -0.20 -14.50
CA GLU A 535 -19.18 -1.46 -13.80
C GLU A 535 -18.84 -2.72 -14.61
N LYS A 536 -18.64 -2.61 -15.92
CA LYS A 536 -18.27 -3.71 -16.81
C LYS A 536 -16.75 -3.79 -17.06
N GLY A 537 -15.97 -2.93 -16.40
CA GLY A 537 -14.52 -2.84 -16.60
C GLY A 537 -14.12 -2.21 -17.95
N LEU A 538 -15.00 -1.42 -18.57
CA LEU A 538 -14.69 -0.73 -19.84
C LEU A 538 -14.28 0.73 -19.59
N PRO A 539 -13.27 1.27 -20.31
CA PRO A 539 -12.84 2.66 -20.13
C PRO A 539 -13.96 3.63 -20.51
N VAL A 540 -14.26 4.56 -19.60
CA VAL A 540 -15.28 5.60 -19.81
C VAL A 540 -14.72 7.01 -19.74
N ASP A 541 -13.67 7.24 -18.94
CA ASP A 541 -13.03 8.55 -18.83
C ASP A 541 -11.52 8.43 -18.57
N LEU A 542 -10.79 9.53 -18.83
CA LEU A 542 -9.37 9.69 -18.53
C LEU A 542 -9.16 11.03 -17.84
N VAL A 543 -8.65 10.98 -16.62
CA VAL A 543 -8.34 12.17 -15.80
C VAL A 543 -6.82 12.29 -15.63
N VAL A 544 -6.29 13.48 -15.90
CA VAL A 544 -4.88 13.80 -15.61
C VAL A 544 -4.78 14.24 -14.15
N ALA A 545 -4.29 13.34 -13.30
CA ALA A 545 -4.25 13.51 -11.85
C ALA A 545 -3.29 14.63 -11.39
N ASP A 546 -2.23 14.90 -12.15
CA ASP A 546 -1.27 15.97 -11.88
C ASP A 546 -0.79 16.66 -13.19
N PRO A 547 -1.11 17.95 -13.42
CA PRO A 547 -0.67 18.68 -14.61
C PRO A 547 0.77 19.21 -14.50
N THR A 548 1.61 18.64 -13.64
CA THR A 548 3.02 19.01 -13.55
C THR A 548 3.71 18.88 -14.91
N GLY A 549 4.57 19.84 -15.22
CA GLY A 549 5.26 19.93 -16.50
C GLY A 549 4.55 20.76 -17.57
N THR A 550 3.26 21.06 -17.40
CA THR A 550 2.52 21.89 -18.36
C THR A 550 3.11 23.29 -18.43
N PHE A 551 3.16 23.86 -19.62
CA PHE A 551 3.79 25.15 -19.95
C PHE A 551 5.31 25.20 -19.73
N ASN A 552 5.99 24.06 -19.50
CA ASN A 552 7.46 24.03 -19.50
C ASN A 552 8.02 24.21 -20.90
N ASP A 553 7.34 23.66 -21.90
CA ASP A 553 7.57 24.00 -23.29
C ASP A 553 6.47 24.92 -23.81
N TYR A 554 6.81 26.20 -23.94
CA TYR A 554 5.95 27.24 -24.50
C TYR A 554 6.61 27.94 -25.69
N THR A 555 7.86 27.58 -26.00
CA THR A 555 8.69 28.26 -26.99
C THR A 555 8.73 27.54 -28.33
N SER A 556 8.49 26.23 -28.36
CA SER A 556 8.46 25.48 -29.62
C SER A 556 7.18 25.81 -30.40
N GLY A 557 7.37 26.36 -31.59
CA GLY A 557 6.29 26.70 -32.52
C GLY A 557 5.82 25.52 -33.36
N ASP A 558 6.73 24.62 -33.75
CA ASP A 558 6.39 23.38 -34.45
C ASP A 558 6.09 22.26 -33.44
N LEU A 559 4.87 21.74 -33.46
CA LEU A 559 4.44 20.63 -32.62
C LEU A 559 4.80 19.26 -33.20
N CYS A 560 5.08 19.16 -34.51
CA CYS A 560 5.42 17.91 -35.19
C CYS A 560 6.72 17.30 -34.66
N GLN A 561 7.66 18.10 -34.14
CA GLN A 561 8.88 17.60 -33.51
C GLN A 561 8.63 16.65 -32.32
N TRP A 562 7.45 16.75 -31.69
CA TRP A 562 7.07 15.90 -30.54
C TRP A 562 6.31 14.63 -30.95
N ALA A 563 6.05 14.44 -32.24
CA ALA A 563 5.20 13.36 -32.74
C ALA A 563 5.67 11.96 -32.31
N GLU A 564 6.99 11.71 -32.26
CA GLU A 564 7.52 10.43 -31.80
C GLU A 564 7.09 10.11 -30.37
N ALA A 565 7.16 11.09 -29.46
CA ALA A 565 6.80 10.88 -28.05
C ALA A 565 5.32 10.52 -27.90
N TYR A 566 4.44 11.15 -28.67
CA TYR A 566 3.00 10.84 -28.69
C TYR A 566 2.65 9.57 -29.48
N ALA A 567 3.58 9.01 -30.27
CA ALA A 567 3.43 7.71 -30.92
C ALA A 567 3.77 6.54 -29.98
N GLN A 568 4.71 6.72 -29.05
CA GLN A 568 5.18 5.64 -28.15
C GLN A 568 4.06 4.90 -27.39
N PRO A 569 3.06 5.59 -26.78
CA PRO A 569 2.02 4.93 -26.00
C PRO A 569 1.22 3.92 -26.82
N ILE A 570 0.94 4.25 -28.08
CA ILE A 570 0.21 3.36 -28.99
C ILE A 570 1.14 2.28 -29.53
N ARG A 571 2.33 2.67 -29.99
CA ARG A 571 3.32 1.76 -30.58
C ARG A 571 3.66 0.58 -29.68
N LYS A 572 3.89 0.80 -28.39
CA LYS A 572 4.24 -0.27 -27.44
C LYS A 572 3.11 -1.28 -27.20
N ARG A 573 1.85 -0.90 -27.49
CA ARG A 573 0.64 -1.71 -27.26
C ARG A 573 0.09 -2.37 -28.54
N LEU A 574 0.60 -2.02 -29.73
CA LEU A 574 0.15 -2.60 -31.02
C LEU A 574 0.20 -4.14 -31.05
N ARG A 575 1.13 -4.76 -30.32
CA ARG A 575 1.29 -6.22 -30.27
C ARG A 575 0.25 -6.93 -29.38
N LEU A 576 -0.48 -6.18 -28.57
CA LEU A 576 -1.42 -6.70 -27.56
C LEU A 576 -2.87 -6.68 -28.05
N VAL A 577 -3.16 -5.87 -29.07
CA VAL A 577 -4.53 -5.62 -29.54
C VAL A 577 -4.93 -6.53 -30.70
N PRO A 578 -6.21 -6.93 -30.81
CA PRO A 578 -6.70 -7.74 -31.92
C PRO A 578 -6.60 -7.05 -33.30
N ASP A 579 -6.87 -5.74 -33.34
CA ASP A 579 -6.79 -4.92 -34.56
C ASP A 579 -5.89 -3.69 -34.33
N PRO A 580 -4.59 -3.81 -34.68
CA PRO A 580 -3.63 -2.71 -34.52
C PRO A 580 -3.97 -1.47 -35.37
N GLN A 581 -4.64 -1.64 -36.52
CA GLN A 581 -5.00 -0.51 -37.38
C GLN A 581 -6.18 0.27 -36.80
N ALA A 582 -7.25 -0.42 -36.40
CA ALA A 582 -8.40 0.23 -35.76
C ALA A 582 -8.00 0.93 -34.46
N PHE A 583 -7.11 0.32 -33.66
CA PHE A 583 -6.59 0.91 -32.43
C PHE A 583 -5.82 2.22 -32.68
N ALA A 584 -4.87 2.22 -33.63
CA ALA A 584 -4.11 3.41 -33.97
C ALA A 584 -4.99 4.50 -34.62
N GLN A 585 -5.94 4.11 -35.47
CA GLN A 585 -6.86 5.03 -36.11
C GLN A 585 -7.76 5.72 -35.09
N ALA A 586 -8.33 4.97 -34.15
CA ALA A 586 -9.18 5.51 -33.08
C ALA A 586 -8.47 6.55 -32.21
N TYR A 587 -7.16 6.37 -31.96
CA TYR A 587 -6.32 7.34 -31.25
C TYR A 587 -6.10 8.62 -32.06
N LEU A 588 -5.75 8.49 -33.35
CA LEU A 588 -5.45 9.63 -34.22
C LEU A 588 -6.70 10.45 -34.53
N GLU A 589 -7.83 9.80 -34.80
CA GLU A 589 -9.11 10.48 -35.05
C GLU A 589 -9.53 11.31 -33.83
N SER A 590 -9.50 10.72 -32.63
CA SER A 590 -9.90 11.44 -31.42
C SER A 590 -8.91 12.54 -31.02
N PHE A 591 -7.62 12.38 -31.36
CA PHE A 591 -6.61 13.43 -31.22
C PHE A 591 -6.96 14.64 -32.10
N VAL A 592 -7.18 14.42 -33.41
CA VAL A 592 -7.51 15.50 -34.35
C VAL A 592 -8.82 16.18 -33.98
N GLU A 593 -9.86 15.39 -33.69
CA GLU A 593 -11.17 15.89 -33.29
C GLU A 593 -11.05 16.80 -32.06
N ARG A 594 -10.35 16.35 -31.01
CA ARG A 594 -10.19 17.14 -29.79
C ARG A 594 -9.35 18.38 -30.01
N PHE A 595 -8.26 18.29 -30.77
CA PHE A 595 -7.41 19.44 -31.06
C PHE A 595 -8.21 20.52 -31.80
N ARG A 596 -8.95 20.13 -32.85
CA ARG A 596 -9.83 21.05 -33.61
C ARG A 596 -10.87 21.69 -32.71
N ALA A 597 -11.52 20.92 -31.85
CA ALA A 597 -12.51 21.46 -30.92
C ALA A 597 -11.92 22.55 -30.00
N ILE A 598 -10.71 22.33 -29.46
CA ILE A 598 -10.02 23.33 -28.63
C ILE A 598 -9.63 24.58 -29.46
N GLN A 599 -9.12 24.37 -30.66
CA GLN A 599 -8.73 25.46 -31.57
C GLN A 599 -9.95 26.30 -31.99
N GLU A 600 -11.08 25.65 -32.27
CA GLU A 600 -12.35 26.29 -32.59
C GLU A 600 -12.90 27.08 -31.40
N GLU A 601 -12.93 26.49 -30.20
CA GLU A 601 -13.36 27.20 -28.99
C GLU A 601 -12.52 28.46 -28.74
N TYR A 602 -11.20 28.36 -28.91
CA TYR A 602 -10.29 29.50 -28.82
C TYR A 602 -10.63 30.57 -29.87
N ARG A 603 -10.80 30.19 -31.15
CA ARG A 603 -11.09 31.15 -32.22
C ARG A 603 -12.45 31.83 -32.04
N GLN A 604 -13.48 31.09 -31.65
CA GLN A 604 -14.83 31.62 -31.39
C GLN A 604 -14.86 32.54 -30.17
N HIS A 605 -14.04 32.25 -29.14
CA HIS A 605 -14.02 32.99 -27.88
C HIS A 605 -12.67 33.68 -27.61
N ARG A 606 -11.97 34.15 -28.65
CA ARG A 606 -10.59 34.65 -28.56
C ARG A 606 -10.37 35.66 -27.41
N LYS A 607 -11.26 36.66 -27.31
CA LYS A 607 -11.21 37.68 -26.25
C LYS A 607 -11.25 37.07 -24.84
N LYS A 608 -11.99 35.99 -24.61
CA LYS A 608 -12.08 35.31 -23.31
C LYS A 608 -10.73 34.69 -22.94
N PHE A 609 -10.07 34.03 -23.88
CA PHE A 609 -8.77 33.40 -23.69
C PHE A 609 -7.65 34.43 -23.51
N ASP A 610 -7.60 35.45 -24.37
CA ASP A 610 -6.57 36.49 -24.31
C ASP A 610 -6.64 37.32 -23.02
N MET A 611 -7.86 37.52 -22.50
CA MET A 611 -8.10 38.34 -21.31
C MET A 611 -8.00 37.55 -19.99
N LEU A 612 -7.74 36.24 -20.04
CA LEU A 612 -7.81 35.36 -18.87
C LEU A 612 -6.83 35.76 -17.76
N PHE A 613 -5.63 36.23 -18.12
CA PHE A 613 -4.57 36.65 -17.18
C PHE A 613 -4.15 38.12 -17.36
N LYS A 614 -5.04 38.97 -17.89
CA LYS A 614 -4.73 40.35 -18.30
C LYS A 614 -4.24 41.29 -17.17
N TYR A 615 -4.50 40.93 -15.91
CA TYR A 615 -4.15 41.76 -14.76
C TYR A 615 -2.68 41.59 -14.33
N GLU A 616 -1.97 40.63 -14.92
CA GLU A 616 -0.53 40.45 -14.79
C GLU A 616 0.14 40.78 -16.13
N PRO A 617 1.07 41.76 -16.20
CA PRO A 617 1.73 42.10 -17.45
C PRO A 617 2.62 40.93 -17.93
N PRO A 618 2.59 40.56 -19.22
CA PRO A 618 3.48 39.53 -19.76
C PRO A 618 4.95 39.96 -19.64
N ASP A 619 5.78 39.05 -19.13
CA ASP A 619 7.22 39.22 -19.05
C ASP A 619 7.91 38.15 -19.90
N LYS A 620 8.74 38.61 -20.85
CA LYS A 620 9.52 37.76 -21.77
C LYS A 620 10.54 36.88 -21.06
N VAL A 621 10.86 37.18 -19.80
CA VAL A 621 11.66 36.29 -18.93
C VAL A 621 10.93 34.96 -18.65
N GLY A 622 9.61 34.90 -18.92
CA GLY A 622 8.84 33.66 -18.95
C GLY A 622 7.87 33.52 -17.79
N ASN A 623 7.22 34.61 -17.37
CA ASN A 623 6.11 34.54 -16.41
C ASN A 623 4.88 33.85 -17.03
N PHE A 624 3.87 33.53 -16.21
CA PHE A 624 2.74 32.73 -16.68
C PHE A 624 1.93 33.37 -17.82
N PRO A 625 1.55 34.67 -17.77
CA PRO A 625 0.84 35.33 -18.87
C PRO A 625 1.58 35.26 -20.21
N TYR A 626 2.91 35.42 -20.21
CA TYR A 626 3.70 35.30 -21.44
C TYR A 626 3.69 33.88 -22.00
N ARG A 627 3.87 32.86 -21.14
CA ARG A 627 3.77 31.45 -21.54
C ARG A 627 2.40 31.15 -22.14
N TRP A 628 1.33 31.63 -21.52
CA TRP A 628 -0.04 31.48 -22.00
C TRP A 628 -0.22 32.05 -23.41
N GLN A 629 0.27 33.27 -23.67
CA GLN A 629 0.21 33.88 -25.00
C GLN A 629 0.95 33.05 -26.06
N CYS A 630 2.15 32.54 -25.75
CA CYS A 630 2.88 31.68 -26.68
C CYS A 630 2.11 30.37 -26.97
N VAL A 631 1.47 29.79 -25.96
CA VAL A 631 0.65 28.58 -26.12
C VAL A 631 -0.59 28.81 -26.99
N LEU A 632 -1.27 29.95 -26.82
CA LEU A 632 -2.42 30.31 -27.67
C LEU A 632 -1.98 30.58 -29.11
N ALA A 633 -0.84 31.25 -29.31
CA ALA A 633 -0.30 31.49 -30.64
C ALA A 633 0.03 30.20 -31.39
N ARG A 634 0.69 29.22 -30.73
CA ARG A 634 0.96 27.92 -31.36
C ARG A 634 -0.31 27.11 -31.59
N LEU A 635 -1.29 27.17 -30.69
CA LEU A 635 -2.59 26.51 -30.87
C LEU A 635 -3.28 27.03 -32.15
N ASP A 636 -3.25 28.34 -32.38
CA ASP A 636 -3.90 28.96 -33.53
C ASP A 636 -3.23 28.63 -34.86
N GLN A 637 -1.90 28.44 -34.85
CA GLN A 637 -1.07 28.23 -36.04
C GLN A 637 -0.91 26.75 -36.42
N ALA A 638 -1.01 25.83 -35.46
CA ALA A 638 -0.79 24.41 -35.69
C ALA A 638 -1.87 23.76 -36.57
N ASP A 639 -1.44 22.84 -37.44
CA ASP A 639 -2.32 21.94 -38.19
C ASP A 639 -2.42 20.57 -37.49
N PRO A 640 -3.58 20.22 -36.89
CA PRO A 640 -3.74 18.94 -36.21
C PRO A 640 -3.63 17.72 -37.14
N GLU A 641 -3.96 17.85 -38.43
CA GLU A 641 -3.86 16.73 -39.38
C GLU A 641 -2.40 16.43 -39.72
N GLU A 642 -1.59 17.47 -39.90
CA GLU A 642 -0.15 17.33 -40.12
C GLU A 642 0.50 16.63 -38.92
N ILE A 643 0.22 17.10 -37.71
CA ILE A 643 0.72 16.48 -36.47
C ILE A 643 0.30 15.01 -36.38
N ALA A 644 -0.98 14.71 -36.64
CA ALA A 644 -1.49 13.33 -36.62
C ALA A 644 -0.83 12.44 -37.69
N GLN A 645 -0.52 12.98 -38.86
CA GLN A 645 0.22 12.27 -39.90
C GLN A 645 1.65 11.94 -39.45
N HIS A 646 2.35 12.87 -38.83
CA HIS A 646 3.68 12.63 -38.25
C HIS A 646 3.62 11.56 -37.14
N ILE A 647 2.63 11.63 -36.25
CA ILE A 647 2.43 10.62 -35.21
C ILE A 647 2.17 9.25 -35.85
N ARG A 648 1.30 9.17 -36.86
CA ARG A 648 1.00 7.92 -37.60
C ARG A 648 2.27 7.30 -38.18
N GLN A 649 3.15 8.10 -38.78
CA GLN A 649 4.42 7.62 -39.32
C GLN A 649 5.27 6.96 -38.23
N HIS A 650 5.41 7.59 -37.06
CA HIS A 650 6.18 7.04 -35.94
C HIS A 650 5.53 5.80 -35.29
N ILE A 651 4.20 5.68 -35.32
CA ILE A 651 3.48 4.48 -34.82
C ILE A 651 3.88 3.25 -35.64
N PHE A 652 3.93 3.37 -36.97
CA PHE A 652 4.17 2.24 -37.88
C PHE A 652 5.61 2.12 -38.40
N GLN A 653 6.51 3.03 -38.02
CA GLN A 653 7.93 2.91 -38.33
C GLN A 653 8.52 1.64 -37.69
N LYS A 654 9.12 0.76 -38.51
CA LYS A 654 9.96 -0.33 -38.03
C LYS A 654 11.19 0.28 -37.34
N GLY A 655 11.30 0.11 -36.03
CA GLY A 655 12.46 0.58 -35.29
C GLY A 655 13.78 0.01 -35.85
N PRO A 656 14.90 0.73 -35.76
CA PRO A 656 16.20 0.21 -36.13
C PRO A 656 16.60 -0.86 -35.09
N GLY A 657 16.28 -2.13 -35.36
CA GLY A 657 16.64 -3.24 -34.45
C GLY A 657 15.81 -4.52 -34.54
N GLY A 658 14.72 -4.56 -35.31
CA GLY A 658 13.97 -5.80 -35.53
C GLY A 658 14.68 -6.70 -36.55
N ARG A 659 15.50 -7.67 -36.10
CA ARG A 659 15.90 -8.79 -36.97
C ARG A 659 14.65 -9.44 -37.57
N PRO A 660 14.62 -9.74 -38.87
CA PRO A 660 13.48 -10.45 -39.45
C PRO A 660 13.43 -11.86 -38.85
N ALA A 661 12.26 -12.23 -38.32
CA ALA A 661 11.94 -13.62 -38.04
C ALA A 661 11.87 -14.37 -39.39
N SER A 662 13.00 -14.93 -39.81
CA SER A 662 13.05 -15.92 -40.89
C SER A 662 12.41 -17.20 -40.37
N ARG A 663 11.23 -17.52 -40.89
CA ARG A 663 10.55 -18.82 -40.74
C ARG A 663 10.72 -19.59 -42.05
N ALA A 664 11.45 -20.70 -42.02
CA ALA A 664 11.34 -21.84 -42.95
C ALA A 664 12.26 -22.95 -42.39
N MET A 665 11.73 -23.94 -41.64
CA MET A 665 11.32 -25.23 -42.22
C MET A 665 12.15 -25.61 -43.46
N ALA A 666 13.32 -26.19 -43.22
CA ALA A 666 13.94 -27.12 -44.15
C ALA A 666 13.74 -28.53 -43.56
N SER A 667 12.77 -29.23 -44.12
CA SER A 667 12.66 -30.67 -44.11
C SER A 667 13.92 -31.29 -44.74
N SER A 668 14.62 -32.15 -44.02
CA SER A 668 15.53 -33.13 -44.63
C SER A 668 14.76 -34.42 -44.93
N PRO A 669 14.88 -34.99 -46.13
CA PRO A 669 14.52 -36.37 -46.40
C PRO A 669 15.70 -37.32 -46.15
N ALA A 670 15.35 -38.56 -45.78
CA ALA A 670 16.18 -39.76 -45.56
C ALA A 670 17.00 -39.79 -44.25
#